data_AF-A0A9C7QFR3-F1
#
_entry.id   AF-A0A9C7QFR3-F1
#
_cell.length_a   1.000
_cell.length_b   1.000
_cell.length_c   1.000
_cell.angle_alpha   90.00
_cell.angle_beta   90.00
_cell.angle_gamma   90.00
#
_symmetry.space_group_name_H-M   'P 1'
#
loop_
_entity.id
_entity.type
_entity.pdbx_description
1 polymer ?
#
loop_
_entity_poly.entity_id
_entity_poly.type
_entity_poly.pdbx_seq_one_letter_code
_entity_poly.pdbx_strand_id
1 'polypeptide(L)'
;MSFFTGKDQKVITKEMTEELGSCIAKQFPDEGVYRISRVEEWLSTNGYTLEKLGFRDFHELIAAAPELFGTPRYNQDSYVIVRRCRTNDHGHPADSFFGNMNINLNDDIIEMSQQSLYALTKVLGSGLSVQEMKQEIYDSFTRARDSHKLTFMSDRYVFPIAYCSDGFLVNGIITKNLSPRGKSLYFSFEKTDIFSSAAMEQRHPAPEVSEISRSDKAEIYRLLTANFPFDAPQHMAAVSKLLSDNHIDRSRYGFFKMKDMLAQIEFLDLSDVVLGGVPQVMVTLRRSPEYTASAYEPTRSWQHGSEHTFTPRTESAAVDSRQNGVAIPTGSLEDFCNLPPKPLNILMQFLEHSGTRRTAQELRQELSEDFDAARAENRLRFYDGKILFPCRWKRSDGAPVELTLKPSTYDGRPWFLSFVDTNSRDQIQRPIQPGRQLESFAFLGSWNTFLSELADKALPEDWDFSSSSQKDHYILIQYIKYTFYRLKRENKVCISRDRQFACFNTGLVDKHYDDIYACFVPNDPGSETEWKFSGFCTAASRTLGKQIVNCFNPLPQPPRYFEHGEQLFYDANRALLTDFDHIIIDNISRLPVQFLYDQFTDCEEARTIVEELPTADFRRKRELYEQLKTIVSDNSRLFIRIQNRLKDSIELAKKRVSRNYKTAIPSYYPKRNTMSLMLPLCLTDEETPDIALVVEQTEAGNYQGQTILTLPQAYVDARLLCQLNSEWLTTSKINSDENDEATEDITTE
;
A
#
# COMPACT_ATOMS: atom_id res chain seq x y z
N MET A 1 -23.52 9.93 73.03
CA MET A 1 -24.25 8.68 72.78
C MET A 1 -23.41 7.85 71.84
N SER A 2 -23.17 6.58 72.16
CA SER A 2 -22.35 5.66 71.37
C SER A 2 -23.21 4.49 70.86
N PHE A 3 -22.78 3.85 69.77
CA PHE A 3 -23.36 2.62 69.17
C PHE A 3 -24.72 2.80 68.47
N PHE A 4 -25.07 2.13 67.34
CA PHE A 4 -24.39 1.24 66.36
C PHE A 4 -24.97 1.59 64.96
N THR A 5 -24.45 1.21 63.79
CA THR A 5 -23.32 0.37 63.32
C THR A 5 -22.61 1.13 62.16
N GLY A 6 -21.63 0.67 61.36
CA GLY A 6 -21.06 -0.67 61.12
C GLY A 6 -21.59 -1.34 59.83
N LYS A 7 -21.26 -0.79 58.64
CA LYS A 7 -21.23 -1.62 57.42
C LYS A 7 -19.87 -2.28 57.39
N ASP A 8 -19.81 -3.56 57.77
CA ASP A 8 -18.61 -4.38 57.60
C ASP A 8 -18.31 -4.50 56.10
N GLN A 9 -17.36 -3.71 55.62
CA GLN A 9 -16.81 -3.86 54.28
C GLN A 9 -16.01 -5.14 54.29
N LYS A 10 -16.57 -6.22 53.74
CA LYS A 10 -15.93 -7.55 53.70
C LYS A 10 -14.60 -7.46 52.99
N VAL A 11 -13.51 -7.44 53.75
CA VAL A 11 -12.14 -7.49 53.23
C VAL A 11 -11.83 -8.93 52.85
N ILE A 12 -11.47 -9.15 51.59
CA ILE A 12 -10.99 -10.44 51.11
C ILE A 12 -9.61 -10.69 51.72
N THR A 13 -9.35 -11.91 52.21
CA THR A 13 -8.03 -12.24 52.77
C THR A 13 -6.98 -12.20 51.67
N LYS A 14 -5.71 -11.97 52.04
CA LYS A 14 -4.62 -11.90 51.06
C LYS A 14 -4.50 -13.19 50.25
N GLU A 15 -4.62 -14.35 50.90
CA GLU A 15 -4.64 -15.67 50.28
C GLU A 15 -5.78 -15.81 49.25
N MET A 16 -7.01 -15.41 49.61
CA MET A 16 -8.15 -15.43 48.69
C MET A 16 -8.00 -14.42 47.53
N THR A 17 -7.27 -13.33 47.74
CA THR A 17 -6.93 -12.37 46.67
C THR A 17 -5.92 -12.96 45.68
N GLU A 18 -4.93 -13.72 46.17
CA GLU A 18 -3.96 -14.45 45.35
C GLU A 18 -4.64 -15.62 44.59
N GLU A 19 -5.57 -16.35 45.22
CA GLU A 19 -6.39 -17.39 44.57
C GLU A 19 -7.30 -16.83 43.47
N LEU A 20 -8.08 -15.79 43.78
CA LEU A 20 -8.94 -15.12 42.80
C LEU A 20 -8.10 -14.50 41.68
N GLY A 21 -6.98 -13.87 41.99
CA GLY A 21 -6.06 -13.32 41.00
C GLY A 21 -5.48 -14.37 40.05
N SER A 22 -5.07 -15.53 40.58
CA SER A 22 -4.64 -16.69 39.78
C SER A 22 -5.78 -17.26 38.91
N CYS A 23 -6.99 -17.35 39.46
CA CYS A 23 -8.18 -17.79 38.74
C CYS A 23 -8.55 -16.84 37.59
N ILE A 24 -8.47 -15.53 37.82
CA ILE A 24 -8.76 -14.48 36.85
C ILE A 24 -7.69 -14.45 35.75
N ALA A 25 -6.40 -14.51 36.11
CA ALA A 25 -5.30 -14.47 35.16
C ALA A 25 -5.33 -15.59 34.10
N LYS A 26 -5.95 -16.74 34.40
CA LYS A 26 -6.15 -17.85 33.45
C LYS A 26 -7.04 -17.49 32.24
N GLN A 27 -7.91 -16.48 32.36
CA GLN A 27 -8.89 -16.08 31.34
C GLN A 27 -8.81 -14.59 30.98
N PHE A 28 -8.27 -13.78 31.89
CA PHE A 28 -8.06 -12.35 31.76
C PHE A 28 -6.59 -12.03 32.14
N PRO A 29 -5.61 -12.44 31.32
CA PRO A 29 -4.18 -12.31 31.65
C PRO A 29 -3.65 -10.87 31.57
N ASP A 30 -4.36 -10.01 30.82
CA ASP A 30 -4.00 -8.60 30.59
C ASP A 30 -4.87 -7.66 31.42
N GLU A 31 -4.31 -6.50 31.79
CA GLU A 31 -5.07 -5.43 32.42
C GLU A 31 -5.97 -4.74 31.38
N GLY A 32 -7.27 -4.68 31.64
CA GLY A 32 -8.24 -4.26 30.63
C GLY A 32 -9.68 -4.12 31.14
N VAL A 33 -10.55 -3.55 30.30
CA VAL A 33 -11.97 -3.34 30.60
C VAL A 33 -12.80 -4.52 30.07
N TYR A 34 -13.42 -5.27 30.97
CA TYR A 34 -14.21 -6.47 30.66
C TYR A 34 -15.66 -6.29 31.13
N ARG A 35 -16.61 -7.04 30.55
CA ARG A 35 -18.00 -7.05 31.04
C ARG A 35 -18.08 -7.77 32.38
N ILE A 36 -18.78 -7.17 33.34
CA ILE A 36 -18.99 -7.73 34.70
C ILE A 36 -19.52 -9.16 34.61
N SER A 37 -20.58 -9.37 33.82
CA SER A 37 -21.21 -10.70 33.64
C SER A 37 -20.24 -11.78 33.18
N ARG A 38 -19.23 -11.45 32.35
CA ARG A 38 -18.25 -12.42 31.84
C ARG A 38 -17.20 -12.79 32.89
N VAL A 39 -16.83 -11.85 33.77
CA VAL A 39 -15.89 -12.12 34.86
C VAL A 39 -16.59 -12.89 35.99
N GLU A 40 -17.84 -12.52 36.29
CA GLU A 40 -18.72 -13.19 37.26
C GLU A 40 -19.04 -14.65 36.87
N GLU A 41 -19.36 -14.88 35.59
CA GLU A 41 -19.58 -16.22 35.02
C GLU A 41 -18.31 -17.10 35.13
N TRP A 42 -17.14 -16.55 34.77
CA TRP A 42 -15.86 -17.26 34.86
C TRP A 42 -15.50 -17.64 36.30
N LEU A 43 -15.63 -16.71 37.25
CA LEU A 43 -15.41 -16.99 38.67
C LEU A 43 -16.38 -18.05 39.19
N SER A 44 -17.66 -17.96 38.81
CA SER A 44 -18.69 -18.94 39.18
C SER A 44 -18.40 -20.34 38.64
N THR A 45 -17.95 -20.45 37.38
CA THR A 45 -17.57 -21.73 36.75
C THR A 45 -16.36 -22.37 37.45
N ASN A 46 -15.43 -21.56 37.95
CA ASN A 46 -14.28 -22.02 38.73
C ASN A 46 -14.58 -22.17 40.23
N GLY A 47 -15.85 -22.09 40.64
CA GLY A 47 -16.31 -22.39 41.99
C GLY A 47 -16.40 -21.20 42.96
N TYR A 48 -15.99 -20.00 42.53
CA TYR A 48 -16.01 -18.74 43.27
C TYR A 48 -17.29 -17.93 42.98
N THR A 49 -18.46 -18.48 43.31
CA THR A 49 -19.73 -17.74 43.19
C THR A 49 -19.80 -16.61 44.21
N LEU A 50 -20.50 -15.51 43.89
CA LEU A 50 -20.67 -14.38 44.81
C LEU A 50 -21.25 -14.82 46.17
N GLU A 51 -22.19 -15.75 46.20
CA GLU A 51 -22.75 -16.33 47.43
C GLU A 51 -21.69 -17.02 48.31
N LYS A 52 -20.76 -17.77 47.71
CA LYS A 52 -19.66 -18.45 48.44
C LYS A 52 -18.60 -17.47 48.95
N LEU A 53 -18.28 -16.46 48.15
CA LEU A 53 -17.45 -15.33 48.57
C LEU A 53 -18.18 -14.43 49.60
N GLY A 54 -19.50 -14.55 49.66
CA GLY A 54 -20.39 -13.85 50.59
C GLY A 54 -20.69 -12.41 50.21
N PHE A 55 -20.59 -12.06 48.92
CA PHE A 55 -21.00 -10.76 48.36
C PHE A 55 -22.40 -10.86 47.75
N ARG A 56 -23.16 -9.77 47.77
CA ARG A 56 -24.53 -9.73 47.22
C ARG A 56 -24.55 -9.41 45.73
N ASP A 57 -23.58 -8.65 45.28
CA ASP A 57 -23.41 -8.21 43.90
C ASP A 57 -21.91 -8.10 43.57
N PHE A 58 -21.61 -7.99 42.28
CA PHE A 58 -20.23 -7.92 41.81
C PHE A 58 -19.56 -6.57 42.16
N HIS A 59 -20.33 -5.51 42.46
CA HIS A 59 -19.79 -4.21 42.84
C HIS A 59 -19.26 -4.21 44.28
N GLU A 60 -19.89 -4.95 45.21
CA GLU A 60 -19.32 -5.25 46.53
C GLU A 60 -17.98 -6.01 46.38
N LEU A 61 -17.84 -6.93 45.43
CA LEU A 61 -16.59 -7.65 45.14
C LEU A 61 -15.50 -6.72 44.57
N ILE A 62 -15.84 -5.83 43.63
CA ILE A 62 -14.91 -4.80 43.10
C ILE A 62 -14.39 -3.91 44.25
N ALA A 63 -15.27 -3.50 45.16
CA ALA A 63 -14.90 -2.68 46.32
C ALA A 63 -14.09 -3.43 47.39
N ALA A 64 -14.17 -4.77 47.41
CA ALA A 64 -13.46 -5.64 48.35
C ALA A 64 -12.07 -6.09 47.86
N ALA A 65 -11.86 -6.18 46.54
CA ALA A 65 -10.58 -6.54 45.92
C ALA A 65 -10.06 -5.45 44.95
N PRO A 66 -9.71 -4.24 45.44
CA PRO A 66 -9.19 -3.17 44.59
C PRO A 66 -7.83 -3.49 43.95
N GLU A 67 -7.10 -4.50 44.42
CA GLU A 67 -5.86 -4.94 43.75
C GLU A 67 -6.13 -5.74 42.48
N LEU A 68 -7.30 -6.41 42.38
CA LEU A 68 -7.72 -7.19 41.21
C LEU A 68 -8.66 -6.41 40.29
N PHE A 69 -9.40 -5.43 40.83
CA PHE A 69 -10.46 -4.74 40.09
C PHE A 69 -10.41 -3.21 40.20
N GLY A 70 -11.03 -2.53 39.23
CA GLY A 70 -11.29 -1.10 39.24
C GLY A 70 -12.53 -0.73 38.43
N THR A 71 -13.02 0.49 38.59
CA THR A 71 -14.22 0.98 37.89
C THR A 71 -13.86 1.87 36.69
N PRO A 72 -14.40 1.62 35.48
CA PRO A 72 -14.16 2.46 34.30
C PRO A 72 -14.84 3.84 34.43
N ARG A 73 -14.42 4.82 33.63
CA ARG A 73 -15.01 6.19 33.66
C ARG A 73 -16.46 6.27 33.14
N TYR A 74 -16.91 5.27 32.38
CA TYR A 74 -18.26 5.18 31.80
C TYR A 74 -18.76 3.73 31.85
N ASN A 75 -20.08 3.51 31.86
CA ASN A 75 -20.74 2.19 31.87
C ASN A 75 -20.36 1.27 33.06
N GLN A 76 -20.23 1.86 34.26
CA GLN A 76 -19.83 1.18 35.50
C GLN A 76 -20.78 0.04 35.94
N ASP A 77 -22.04 0.06 35.51
CA ASP A 77 -23.03 -0.99 35.81
C ASP A 77 -22.84 -2.26 34.96
N SER A 78 -22.01 -2.21 33.91
CA SER A 78 -21.81 -3.31 32.96
C SER A 78 -20.36 -3.72 32.75
N TYR A 79 -19.40 -2.89 33.17
CA TYR A 79 -17.97 -3.09 32.88
C TYR A 79 -17.09 -2.85 34.11
N VAL A 80 -16.05 -3.69 34.23
CA VAL A 80 -15.03 -3.67 35.28
C VAL A 80 -13.64 -3.64 34.64
N ILE A 81 -12.71 -2.91 35.24
CA ILE A 81 -11.28 -3.02 34.92
C ILE A 81 -10.73 -4.21 35.70
N VAL A 82 -10.23 -5.23 35.02
CA VAL A 82 -9.42 -6.29 35.66
C VAL A 82 -7.97 -5.84 35.64
N ARG A 83 -7.29 -5.96 36.79
CA ARG A 83 -5.88 -5.59 36.99
C ARG A 83 -4.98 -6.82 36.96
N ARG A 84 -3.73 -6.63 36.52
CA ARG A 84 -2.78 -7.74 36.38
C ARG A 84 -2.29 -8.23 37.75
N CYS A 85 -2.79 -9.37 38.19
CA CYS A 85 -2.30 -10.02 39.40
C CYS A 85 -0.84 -10.47 39.23
N ARG A 86 0.02 -10.15 40.20
CA ARG A 86 1.45 -10.51 40.19
C ARG A 86 1.68 -11.94 40.68
N THR A 87 1.22 -12.93 39.92
CA THR A 87 1.58 -14.34 40.14
C THR A 87 2.74 -14.73 39.23
N ASN A 88 3.86 -15.15 39.82
CA ASN A 88 5.01 -15.70 39.11
C ASN A 88 4.68 -17.10 38.57
N ASP A 89 4.09 -17.18 37.39
CA ASP A 89 4.17 -18.41 36.59
C ASP A 89 4.15 -18.08 35.09
N HIS A 90 5.06 -18.68 34.32
CA HIS A 90 5.28 -18.36 32.91
C HIS A 90 4.87 -19.55 32.02
N GLY A 91 3.56 -19.77 31.91
CA GLY A 91 2.95 -20.73 30.98
C GLY A 91 2.24 -20.03 29.82
N HIS A 92 2.34 -20.60 28.62
CA HIS A 92 1.58 -20.15 27.45
C HIS A 92 0.13 -20.67 27.55
N PRO A 93 -0.91 -19.91 27.17
CA PRO A 93 -2.31 -20.37 27.12
C PRO A 93 -2.59 -21.57 26.18
N ALA A 94 -1.55 -22.14 25.57
CA ALA A 94 -1.62 -23.28 24.68
C ALA A 94 -0.96 -24.54 25.26
N ASP A 95 -0.23 -24.43 26.38
CA ASP A 95 0.46 -25.55 27.02
C ASP A 95 -0.49 -26.67 27.47
N SER A 96 -1.78 -26.35 27.68
CA SER A 96 -2.84 -27.32 27.98
C SER A 96 -3.34 -28.15 26.78
N PHE A 97 -3.08 -27.70 25.54
CA PHE A 97 -3.50 -28.44 24.34
C PHE A 97 -2.46 -29.48 23.90
N PHE A 98 -1.17 -29.16 24.03
CA PHE A 98 -0.10 -30.04 23.55
C PHE A 98 0.18 -31.19 24.53
N GLY A 99 0.27 -32.41 24.01
CA GLY A 99 0.57 -33.64 24.77
C GLY A 99 -0.63 -34.57 24.98
N ASN A 100 -1.87 -34.05 24.98
CA ASN A 100 -3.08 -34.88 24.91
C ASN A 100 -3.56 -34.93 23.45
N MET A 101 -3.61 -36.11 22.82
CA MET A 101 -4.06 -36.26 21.42
C MET A 101 -5.58 -36.07 21.20
N ASN A 102 -6.25 -35.34 22.10
CA ASN A 102 -7.71 -35.23 22.19
C ASN A 102 -8.21 -33.80 21.90
N ILE A 103 -7.55 -33.10 20.97
CA ILE A 103 -7.90 -31.75 20.53
C ILE A 103 -9.01 -31.83 19.47
N ASN A 104 -9.99 -30.93 19.55
CA ASN A 104 -10.92 -30.60 18.47
C ASN A 104 -10.60 -29.18 17.99
N LEU A 105 -10.12 -29.02 16.75
CA LEU A 105 -9.88 -27.69 16.17
C LEU A 105 -11.21 -26.99 15.87
N ASN A 106 -11.30 -25.71 16.22
CA ASN A 106 -12.45 -24.86 15.94
C ASN A 106 -12.00 -23.39 15.84
N ASP A 107 -12.93 -22.54 15.40
CA ASP A 107 -12.70 -21.11 15.20
C ASP A 107 -12.29 -20.35 16.47
N ASP A 108 -12.52 -20.84 17.68
CA ASP A 108 -12.20 -20.12 18.91
C ASP A 108 -10.75 -20.35 19.35
N ILE A 109 -10.21 -21.55 19.12
CA ILE A 109 -8.85 -21.92 19.60
C ILE A 109 -7.75 -21.75 18.57
N ILE A 110 -8.06 -21.72 17.26
CA ILE A 110 -7.04 -21.65 16.19
C ILE A 110 -7.16 -20.42 15.29
N GLU A 111 -6.01 -19.82 15.02
CA GLU A 111 -5.83 -18.74 14.08
C GLU A 111 -5.29 -19.27 12.74
N MET A 112 -5.96 -18.90 11.65
CA MET A 112 -5.59 -19.24 10.28
C MET A 112 -5.59 -17.95 9.46
N SER A 113 -4.42 -17.55 8.95
CA SER A 113 -4.36 -16.31 8.15
C SER A 113 -5.04 -16.51 6.78
N GLN A 114 -5.72 -15.48 6.26
CA GLN A 114 -6.30 -15.54 4.91
C GLN A 114 -5.23 -15.76 3.83
N GLN A 115 -3.99 -15.29 4.06
CA GLN A 115 -2.87 -15.50 3.16
C GLN A 115 -2.44 -16.97 3.11
N SER A 116 -2.33 -17.63 4.27
CA SER A 116 -2.01 -19.06 4.37
C SER A 116 -3.08 -19.93 3.72
N LEU A 117 -4.36 -19.65 3.98
CA LEU A 117 -5.48 -20.37 3.34
C LEU A 117 -5.49 -20.17 1.81
N TYR A 118 -5.24 -18.94 1.34
CA TYR A 118 -5.16 -18.66 -0.10
C TYR A 118 -3.95 -19.35 -0.74
N ALA A 119 -2.77 -19.31 -0.11
CA ALA A 119 -1.58 -20.00 -0.60
C ALA A 119 -1.81 -21.52 -0.70
N LEU A 120 -2.46 -22.14 0.29
CA LEU A 120 -2.78 -23.56 0.27
C LEU A 120 -3.72 -23.94 -0.88
N THR A 121 -4.75 -23.14 -1.19
CA THR A 121 -5.62 -23.38 -2.37
C THR A 121 -4.84 -23.31 -3.70
N LYS A 122 -3.77 -22.50 -3.77
CA LYS A 122 -2.88 -22.44 -4.95
C LYS A 122 -1.91 -23.60 -5.03
N VAL A 123 -1.31 -24.02 -3.92
CA VAL A 123 -0.36 -25.14 -3.86
C VAL A 123 -1.07 -26.46 -4.19
N LEU A 124 -2.24 -26.71 -3.61
CA LEU A 124 -2.99 -27.93 -3.88
C LEU A 124 -3.64 -27.96 -5.27
N GLY A 125 -3.97 -26.79 -5.85
CA GLY A 125 -4.62 -26.70 -7.16
C GLY A 125 -6.05 -27.24 -7.20
N SER A 126 -6.64 -27.54 -6.04
CA SER A 126 -7.91 -28.26 -5.88
C SER A 126 -9.18 -27.47 -6.25
N GLY A 127 -9.04 -26.19 -6.60
CA GLY A 127 -10.18 -25.32 -6.95
C GLY A 127 -11.06 -24.87 -5.79
N LEU A 128 -10.82 -25.37 -4.57
CA LEU A 128 -11.56 -25.00 -3.35
C LEU A 128 -11.46 -23.50 -3.04
N SER A 129 -12.54 -22.93 -2.52
CA SER A 129 -12.52 -21.58 -1.93
C SER A 129 -11.76 -21.55 -0.60
N VAL A 130 -11.42 -20.35 -0.13
CA VAL A 130 -10.76 -20.12 1.16
C VAL A 130 -11.56 -20.69 2.34
N GLN A 131 -12.90 -20.69 2.25
CA GLN A 131 -13.78 -21.16 3.33
C GLN A 131 -13.96 -22.69 3.30
N GLU A 132 -14.00 -23.30 2.11
CA GLU A 132 -13.99 -24.77 1.95
C GLU A 132 -12.62 -25.34 2.35
N MET A 133 -11.51 -24.69 1.98
CA MET A 133 -10.16 -25.09 2.39
C MET A 133 -10.00 -25.07 3.91
N LYS A 134 -10.61 -24.09 4.59
CA LYS A 134 -10.63 -24.03 6.05
C LYS A 134 -11.35 -25.23 6.68
N GLN A 135 -12.47 -25.65 6.09
CA GLN A 135 -13.18 -26.87 6.53
C GLN A 135 -12.35 -28.13 6.24
N GLU A 136 -11.75 -28.24 5.06
CA GLU A 136 -10.87 -29.36 4.69
C GLU A 136 -9.68 -29.52 5.65
N ILE A 137 -9.17 -28.43 6.23
CA ILE A 137 -8.14 -28.47 7.28
C ILE A 137 -8.68 -29.10 8.57
N TYR A 138 -9.87 -28.71 9.03
CA TYR A 138 -10.51 -29.30 10.21
C TYR A 138 -10.83 -30.79 10.02
N ASP A 139 -11.34 -31.14 8.84
CA ASP A 139 -11.67 -32.52 8.49
C ASP A 139 -10.39 -33.37 8.32
N SER A 140 -9.33 -32.81 7.76
CA SER A 140 -8.01 -33.46 7.67
C SER A 140 -7.35 -33.69 9.02
N PHE A 141 -7.40 -32.71 9.94
CA PHE A 141 -6.90 -32.86 11.30
C PHE A 141 -7.68 -33.96 12.05
N THR A 142 -9.01 -33.95 11.92
CA THR A 142 -9.90 -34.95 12.54
C THR A 142 -9.62 -36.35 11.99
N ARG A 143 -9.57 -36.51 10.65
CA ARG A 143 -9.19 -37.78 10.00
C ARG A 143 -7.81 -38.25 10.43
N ALA A 144 -6.82 -37.36 10.56
CA ALA A 144 -5.47 -37.72 10.99
C ALA A 144 -5.42 -38.16 12.44
N ARG A 145 -6.14 -37.49 13.35
CA ARG A 145 -6.28 -37.89 14.75
C ARG A 145 -6.91 -39.29 14.86
N ASP A 146 -8.07 -39.46 14.25
CA ASP A 146 -8.86 -40.69 14.38
C ASP A 146 -8.15 -41.89 13.72
N SER A 147 -7.43 -41.67 12.62
CA SER A 147 -6.59 -42.69 11.95
C SER A 147 -5.17 -42.85 12.53
N HIS A 148 -4.86 -42.21 13.67
CA HIS A 148 -3.55 -42.26 14.34
C HIS A 148 -2.36 -41.82 13.44
N LYS A 149 -2.62 -40.93 12.48
CA LYS A 149 -1.63 -40.29 11.59
C LYS A 149 -1.24 -38.87 12.04
N LEU A 150 -1.80 -38.40 13.15
CA LEU A 150 -1.46 -37.13 13.79
C LEU A 150 -0.13 -37.28 14.54
N THR A 151 0.92 -36.61 14.07
CA THR A 151 2.26 -36.71 14.66
C THR A 151 2.51 -35.51 15.57
N PHE A 152 2.92 -35.73 16.82
CA PHE A 152 3.32 -34.68 17.75
C PHE A 152 4.84 -34.65 17.91
N MET A 153 5.47 -33.51 17.64
CA MET A 153 6.92 -33.30 17.78
C MET A 153 7.19 -31.90 18.32
N SER A 154 7.99 -31.76 19.38
CA SER A 154 8.55 -30.47 19.83
C SER A 154 7.56 -29.28 19.77
N ASP A 155 6.44 -29.41 20.48
CA ASP A 155 5.36 -28.42 20.56
C ASP A 155 4.62 -28.07 19.25
N ARG A 156 4.61 -28.98 18.26
CA ARG A 156 3.72 -28.89 17.09
C ARG A 156 3.03 -30.21 16.75
N TYR A 157 1.81 -30.12 16.24
CA TYR A 157 1.12 -31.24 15.59
C TYR A 157 1.29 -31.16 14.07
N VAL A 158 1.59 -32.27 13.42
CA VAL A 158 1.72 -32.39 11.96
C VAL A 158 0.75 -33.46 11.45
N PHE A 159 0.04 -33.17 10.36
CA PHE A 159 -0.95 -34.07 9.76
C PHE A 159 -1.00 -33.91 8.23
N PRO A 160 -1.25 -34.99 7.47
CA PRO A 160 -1.42 -34.91 6.02
C PRO A 160 -2.72 -34.18 5.67
N ILE A 161 -2.66 -33.27 4.70
CA ILE A 161 -3.85 -32.64 4.10
C ILE A 161 -4.15 -33.33 2.76
N ALA A 162 -3.34 -33.08 1.73
CA ALA A 162 -3.54 -33.61 0.39
C ALA A 162 -2.23 -33.57 -0.42
N TYR A 163 -2.19 -34.28 -1.55
CA TYR A 163 -1.10 -34.18 -2.52
C TYR A 163 -1.31 -32.94 -3.40
N CYS A 164 -0.25 -32.15 -3.63
CA CYS A 164 -0.26 -31.06 -4.59
C CYS A 164 -0.08 -31.57 -6.02
N SER A 165 -0.37 -30.70 -6.99
CA SER A 165 -0.51 -31.09 -8.41
C SER A 165 0.71 -31.80 -9.00
N ASP A 166 1.91 -31.56 -8.48
CA ASP A 166 3.19 -32.18 -8.88
C ASP A 166 3.57 -33.42 -8.05
N GLY A 167 2.60 -34.06 -7.39
CA GLY A 167 2.72 -35.40 -6.79
C GLY A 167 3.25 -35.45 -5.36
N PHE A 168 3.58 -34.31 -4.75
CA PHE A 168 4.15 -34.23 -3.40
C PHE A 168 3.07 -34.00 -2.32
N LEU A 169 3.24 -34.57 -1.13
CA LEU A 169 2.30 -34.42 -0.01
C LEU A 169 2.47 -33.05 0.68
N VAL A 170 1.35 -32.39 0.95
CA VAL A 170 1.27 -31.19 1.79
C VAL A 170 0.75 -31.55 3.18
N ASN A 171 1.51 -31.17 4.21
CA ASN A 171 1.15 -31.33 5.61
C ASN A 171 0.62 -30.03 6.21
N GLY A 172 -0.38 -30.12 7.06
CA GLY A 172 -0.79 -29.06 7.98
C GLY A 172 0.02 -29.15 9.28
N ILE A 173 0.31 -27.98 9.87
CA ILE A 173 1.07 -27.84 11.11
C ILE A 173 0.29 -26.94 12.07
N ILE A 174 0.08 -27.42 13.30
CA ILE A 174 -0.50 -26.64 14.40
C ILE A 174 0.57 -26.34 15.44
N THR A 175 0.75 -25.06 15.77
CA THR A 175 1.75 -24.56 16.74
C THR A 175 1.12 -23.69 17.83
N LYS A 176 1.85 -23.45 18.93
CA LYS A 176 1.51 -22.41 19.91
C LYS A 176 1.59 -21.04 19.23
N ASN A 177 0.54 -20.23 19.33
CA ASN A 177 0.53 -18.90 18.72
C ASN A 177 1.26 -17.88 19.59
N LEU A 178 2.46 -17.49 19.18
CA LEU A 178 3.31 -16.55 19.91
C LEU A 178 2.79 -15.10 19.90
N SER A 179 1.69 -14.82 19.20
CA SER A 179 1.02 -13.51 19.23
C SER A 179 0.28 -13.30 20.56
N PRO A 180 0.63 -12.29 21.38
CA PRO A 180 -0.06 -12.01 22.64
C PRO A 180 -1.50 -11.49 22.46
N ARG A 181 -1.97 -11.32 21.20
CA ARG A 181 -3.35 -10.92 20.86
C ARG A 181 -4.06 -11.95 19.98
N GLY A 182 -3.39 -13.05 19.65
CA GLY A 182 -3.91 -14.12 18.79
C GLY A 182 -4.67 -15.20 19.56
N LYS A 183 -5.25 -16.16 18.85
CA LYS A 183 -5.86 -17.36 19.47
C LYS A 183 -4.79 -18.36 19.86
N SER A 184 -5.02 -19.22 20.85
CA SER A 184 -3.99 -20.10 21.45
C SER A 184 -3.15 -20.91 20.44
N LEU A 185 -3.74 -21.37 19.32
CA LEU A 185 -3.09 -22.16 18.30
C LEU A 185 -2.97 -21.40 16.97
N TYR A 186 -1.92 -21.67 16.20
CA TYR A 186 -1.69 -21.11 14.86
C TYR A 186 -1.51 -22.21 13.80
N PHE A 187 -2.13 -22.03 12.64
CA PHE A 187 -2.01 -22.90 11.47
C PHE A 187 -0.94 -22.42 10.48
N SER A 188 -0.04 -23.32 10.12
CA SER A 188 0.78 -23.23 8.92
C SER A 188 0.69 -24.54 8.13
N PHE A 189 1.29 -24.58 6.93
CA PHE A 189 1.41 -25.80 6.14
C PHE A 189 2.81 -25.86 5.52
N GLU A 190 3.27 -27.08 5.24
CA GLU A 190 4.54 -27.33 4.55
C GLU A 190 4.31 -28.33 3.40
N LYS A 191 5.08 -28.18 2.33
CA LYS A 191 5.17 -29.18 1.26
C LYS A 191 6.35 -30.09 1.59
N THR A 192 6.11 -31.41 1.57
CA THR A 192 7.10 -32.42 1.91
C THR A 192 7.66 -33.10 0.65
N ASP A 193 8.82 -33.74 0.78
CA ASP A 193 9.42 -34.56 -0.28
C ASP A 193 8.73 -35.94 -0.47
N ILE A 194 7.60 -36.18 0.21
CA ILE A 194 6.85 -37.45 0.11
C ILE A 194 6.05 -37.42 -1.19
N PHE A 195 6.60 -38.08 -2.21
CA PHE A 195 6.04 -38.16 -3.56
C PHE A 195 5.14 -39.40 -3.77
N SER A 196 4.03 -39.24 -4.48
CA SER A 196 3.10 -40.31 -4.88
C SER A 196 2.79 -40.25 -6.38
N SER A 197 3.25 -41.26 -7.13
CA SER A 197 2.98 -41.38 -8.57
C SER A 197 1.49 -41.56 -8.87
N ALA A 198 0.76 -42.32 -8.05
CA ALA A 198 -0.67 -42.54 -8.20
C ALA A 198 -1.52 -41.27 -7.98
N ALA A 199 -1.01 -40.28 -7.24
CA ALA A 199 -1.65 -38.96 -7.13
C ALA A 199 -1.42 -38.09 -8.38
N MET A 200 -0.37 -38.37 -9.16
CA MET A 200 -0.04 -37.65 -10.38
C MET A 200 -0.90 -38.10 -11.59
N GLU A 201 -1.40 -39.34 -11.57
CA GLU A 201 -2.26 -39.91 -12.61
C GLU A 201 -3.71 -39.36 -12.58
N GLN A 202 -4.15 -38.75 -11.48
CA GLN A 202 -5.41 -38.00 -11.44
C GLN A 202 -5.26 -36.59 -12.03
N ARG A 203 -4.96 -36.50 -13.32
CA ARG A 203 -4.87 -35.24 -14.07
C ARG A 203 -5.64 -35.26 -15.40
N HIS A 204 -6.33 -34.17 -15.68
CA HIS A 204 -6.59 -33.76 -17.06
C HIS A 204 -5.26 -33.37 -17.74
N PRO A 205 -5.02 -33.75 -19.02
CA PRO A 205 -3.74 -33.53 -19.67
C PRO A 205 -3.51 -32.06 -20.09
N ALA A 206 -2.24 -31.67 -20.13
CA ALA A 206 -1.78 -30.41 -20.72
C ALA A 206 -1.33 -30.63 -22.19
N PRO A 207 -1.52 -29.65 -23.10
CA PRO A 207 -1.18 -29.81 -24.52
C PRO A 207 0.32 -29.69 -24.80
N GLU A 208 0.79 -30.40 -25.84
CA GLU A 208 2.19 -30.36 -26.32
C GLU A 208 2.49 -29.09 -27.14
N VAL A 209 3.72 -28.59 -27.05
CA VAL A 209 4.20 -27.42 -27.83
C VAL A 209 4.52 -27.85 -29.26
N SER A 210 4.00 -27.13 -30.26
CA SER A 210 4.17 -27.48 -31.68
C SER A 210 5.17 -26.56 -32.37
N GLU A 211 6.09 -27.12 -33.17
CA GLU A 211 7.03 -26.31 -33.95
C GLU A 211 6.32 -25.42 -34.99
N ILE A 212 6.78 -24.16 -35.12
CA ILE A 212 6.21 -23.20 -36.07
C ILE A 212 6.58 -23.62 -37.51
N SER A 213 5.57 -23.91 -38.34
CA SER A 213 5.79 -24.44 -39.69
C SER A 213 6.54 -23.46 -40.60
N ARG A 214 7.27 -23.98 -41.60
CA ARG A 214 7.98 -23.14 -42.58
C ARG A 214 7.02 -22.24 -43.39
N SER A 215 5.76 -22.65 -43.55
CA SER A 215 4.73 -21.83 -44.21
C SER A 215 4.30 -20.65 -43.34
N ASP A 216 4.11 -20.87 -42.03
CA ASP A 216 3.80 -19.81 -41.06
C ASP A 216 4.96 -18.82 -40.94
N LYS A 217 6.21 -19.32 -40.88
CA LYS A 217 7.41 -18.44 -40.87
C LYS A 217 7.47 -17.56 -42.13
N ALA A 218 7.12 -18.08 -43.31
CA ALA A 218 7.06 -17.31 -44.55
C ALA A 218 5.92 -16.28 -44.61
N GLU A 219 4.82 -16.51 -43.89
CA GLU A 219 3.73 -15.53 -43.72
C GLU A 219 4.13 -14.41 -42.74
N ILE A 220 4.69 -14.77 -41.59
CA ILE A 220 5.24 -13.83 -40.60
C ILE A 220 6.30 -12.93 -41.26
N TYR A 221 7.22 -13.50 -42.05
CA TYR A 221 8.25 -12.70 -42.74
C TYR A 221 7.66 -11.68 -43.72
N ARG A 222 6.67 -12.06 -44.54
CA ARG A 222 5.98 -11.13 -45.45
C ARG A 222 5.23 -10.03 -44.69
N LEU A 223 4.57 -10.38 -43.59
CA LEU A 223 3.82 -9.42 -42.77
C LEU A 223 4.75 -8.39 -42.12
N LEU A 224 5.86 -8.84 -41.53
CA LEU A 224 6.81 -7.96 -40.86
C LEU A 224 7.58 -7.09 -41.87
N THR A 225 8.03 -7.65 -43.00
CA THR A 225 8.73 -6.86 -44.05
C THR A 225 7.85 -5.82 -44.74
N ALA A 226 6.53 -6.01 -44.76
CA ALA A 226 5.59 -5.01 -45.28
C ALA A 226 5.37 -3.81 -44.33
N ASN A 227 5.64 -3.96 -43.03
CA ASN A 227 5.27 -2.98 -42.00
C ASN A 227 6.45 -2.42 -41.19
N PHE A 228 7.60 -3.09 -41.18
CA PHE A 228 8.79 -2.68 -40.44
C PHE A 228 10.05 -2.71 -41.31
N PRO A 229 10.94 -1.71 -41.19
CA PRO A 229 12.21 -1.70 -41.92
C PRO A 229 13.19 -2.74 -41.34
N PHE A 230 14.03 -3.30 -42.22
CA PHE A 230 15.12 -4.20 -41.83
C PHE A 230 16.16 -3.49 -40.95
N ASP A 231 16.82 -4.26 -40.08
CA ASP A 231 17.96 -3.86 -39.26
C ASP A 231 17.71 -2.65 -38.31
N ALA A 232 16.44 -2.28 -38.13
CA ALA A 232 16.00 -1.23 -37.20
C ALA A 232 15.22 -1.83 -36.02
N PRO A 233 15.58 -1.52 -34.76
CA PRO A 233 14.94 -2.11 -33.58
C PRO A 233 13.49 -1.59 -33.42
N GLN A 234 12.53 -2.50 -33.42
CA GLN A 234 11.11 -2.23 -33.22
C GLN A 234 10.67 -2.60 -31.80
N HIS A 235 9.74 -1.85 -31.22
CA HIS A 235 9.24 -2.18 -29.88
C HIS A 235 8.43 -3.49 -29.91
N MET A 236 8.74 -4.44 -29.02
CA MET A 236 8.08 -5.77 -28.96
C MET A 236 6.55 -5.67 -28.95
N ALA A 237 5.99 -4.67 -28.26
CA ALA A 237 4.54 -4.46 -28.23
C ALA A 237 3.93 -4.15 -29.61
N ALA A 238 4.65 -3.42 -30.48
CA ALA A 238 4.19 -3.11 -31.84
C ALA A 238 4.25 -4.34 -32.75
N VAL A 239 5.33 -5.13 -32.65
CA VAL A 239 5.49 -6.39 -33.40
C VAL A 239 4.45 -7.43 -32.95
N SER A 240 4.30 -7.61 -31.63
CA SER A 240 3.28 -8.51 -31.05
C SER A 240 1.88 -8.11 -31.47
N LYS A 241 1.55 -6.81 -31.39
CA LYS A 241 0.25 -6.29 -31.81
C LYS A 241 -0.02 -6.56 -33.29
N LEU A 242 0.93 -6.27 -34.19
CA LEU A 242 0.75 -6.51 -35.62
C LEU A 242 0.47 -8.00 -35.91
N LEU A 243 1.17 -8.91 -35.23
CA LEU A 243 0.96 -10.35 -35.39
C LEU A 243 -0.42 -10.78 -34.84
N SER A 244 -0.80 -10.33 -33.64
CA SER A 244 -2.13 -10.60 -33.06
C SER A 244 -3.28 -10.03 -33.91
N ASP A 245 -3.13 -8.79 -34.42
CA ASP A 245 -4.09 -8.13 -35.31
C ASP A 245 -4.27 -8.89 -36.65
N ASN A 246 -3.32 -9.76 -37.02
CA ASN A 246 -3.37 -10.65 -38.19
C ASN A 246 -3.55 -12.14 -37.81
N HIS A 247 -4.08 -12.43 -36.62
CA HIS A 247 -4.40 -13.78 -36.13
C HIS A 247 -3.20 -14.74 -35.97
N ILE A 248 -2.01 -14.20 -35.75
CA ILE A 248 -0.79 -14.94 -35.41
C ILE A 248 -0.46 -14.70 -33.92
N ASP A 249 -0.94 -15.58 -33.04
CA ASP A 249 -0.72 -15.51 -31.58
C ASP A 249 -0.06 -16.78 -31.03
N ARG A 250 0.66 -16.63 -29.92
CA ARG A 250 1.44 -17.66 -29.20
C ARG A 250 0.66 -18.95 -28.90
N SER A 251 -0.63 -18.82 -28.59
CA SER A 251 -1.52 -19.95 -28.28
C SER A 251 -1.73 -20.89 -29.46
N ARG A 252 -1.71 -20.38 -30.71
CA ARG A 252 -1.81 -21.18 -31.94
C ARG A 252 -0.67 -22.18 -32.09
N TYR A 253 0.48 -21.91 -31.48
CA TYR A 253 1.69 -22.74 -31.55
C TYR A 253 2.06 -23.35 -30.18
N GLY A 254 1.20 -23.24 -29.16
CA GLY A 254 1.41 -23.83 -27.84
C GLY A 254 2.35 -23.06 -26.90
N PHE A 255 2.73 -21.81 -27.22
CA PHE A 255 3.61 -21.01 -26.37
C PHE A 255 2.84 -20.19 -25.33
N PHE A 256 3.34 -20.15 -24.10
CA PHE A 256 2.74 -19.35 -23.02
C PHE A 256 3.01 -17.84 -23.15
N LYS A 257 4.17 -17.44 -23.71
CA LYS A 257 4.58 -16.04 -23.90
C LYS A 257 4.98 -15.76 -25.35
N MET A 258 4.71 -14.54 -25.82
CA MET A 258 5.05 -14.11 -27.18
C MET A 258 6.57 -13.97 -27.39
N LYS A 259 7.35 -13.60 -26.36
CA LYS A 259 8.82 -13.55 -26.43
C LYS A 259 9.39 -14.94 -26.77
N ASP A 260 8.85 -15.98 -26.15
CA ASP A 260 9.30 -17.37 -26.30
C ASP A 260 8.98 -17.91 -27.70
N MET A 261 7.81 -17.56 -28.26
CA MET A 261 7.44 -17.87 -29.65
C MET A 261 8.34 -17.15 -30.67
N LEU A 262 8.56 -15.85 -30.49
CA LEU A 262 9.36 -15.05 -31.44
C LEU A 262 10.85 -15.41 -31.41
N ALA A 263 11.37 -15.91 -30.28
CA ALA A 263 12.73 -16.44 -30.18
C ALA A 263 12.96 -17.72 -31.02
N GLN A 264 11.90 -18.40 -31.49
CA GLN A 264 11.99 -19.57 -32.38
C GLN A 264 12.00 -19.21 -33.88
N ILE A 265 12.10 -17.92 -34.21
CA ILE A 265 12.05 -17.38 -35.57
C ILE A 265 13.42 -16.82 -35.94
N GLU A 266 14.15 -17.53 -36.81
CA GLU A 266 15.57 -17.32 -37.12
C GLU A 266 15.93 -15.95 -37.74
N PHE A 267 14.93 -15.19 -38.21
CA PHE A 267 15.12 -13.87 -38.81
C PHE A 267 14.75 -12.71 -37.87
N LEU A 268 14.51 -12.98 -36.57
CA LEU A 268 14.20 -11.98 -35.55
C LEU A 268 15.23 -11.99 -34.42
N ASP A 269 16.00 -10.90 -34.29
CA ASP A 269 16.87 -10.69 -33.14
C ASP A 269 16.07 -10.01 -32.02
N LEU A 270 16.12 -10.55 -30.80
CA LEU A 270 15.55 -9.94 -29.61
C LEU A 270 16.65 -9.35 -28.73
N SER A 271 16.50 -8.08 -28.35
CA SER A 271 17.43 -7.35 -27.50
C SER A 271 16.67 -6.62 -26.40
N ASP A 272 17.13 -6.71 -25.16
CA ASP A 272 16.50 -6.01 -24.03
C ASP A 272 17.20 -4.65 -23.83
N VAL A 273 16.43 -3.55 -23.88
CA VAL A 273 16.92 -2.16 -23.88
C VAL A 273 16.17 -1.33 -22.84
N VAL A 274 16.89 -0.49 -22.08
CA VAL A 274 16.28 0.40 -21.08
C VAL A 274 15.97 1.76 -21.69
N LEU A 275 14.69 2.11 -21.77
CA LEU A 275 14.21 3.42 -22.21
C LEU A 275 13.47 4.12 -21.05
N GLY A 276 13.95 5.30 -20.65
CA GLY A 276 13.33 6.07 -19.55
C GLY A 276 13.28 5.33 -18.20
N GLY A 277 14.27 4.49 -17.91
CA GLY A 277 14.31 3.66 -16.69
C GLY A 277 13.38 2.43 -16.70
N VAL A 278 12.73 2.15 -17.83
CA VAL A 278 11.84 0.98 -18.01
C VAL A 278 12.50 0.01 -19.01
N PRO A 279 12.85 -1.23 -18.60
CA PRO A 279 13.34 -2.23 -19.54
C PRO A 279 12.26 -2.67 -20.52
N GLN A 280 12.54 -2.53 -21.81
CA GLN A 280 11.69 -2.92 -22.93
C GLN A 280 12.41 -3.95 -23.80
N VAL A 281 11.63 -4.82 -24.46
CA VAL A 281 12.18 -5.77 -25.44
C VAL A 281 12.07 -5.12 -26.82
N MET A 282 13.18 -5.08 -27.55
CA MET A 282 13.26 -4.61 -28.92
C MET A 282 13.50 -5.79 -29.86
N VAL A 283 12.74 -5.85 -30.96
CA VAL A 283 12.80 -6.90 -31.98
C VAL A 283 13.36 -6.29 -33.27
N THR A 284 14.41 -6.87 -33.81
CA THR A 284 15.06 -6.40 -35.05
C THR A 284 14.88 -7.43 -36.15
N LEU A 285 14.30 -7.00 -37.28
CA LEU A 285 14.03 -7.87 -38.43
C LEU A 285 15.28 -7.98 -39.33
N ARG A 286 15.77 -9.20 -39.53
CA ARG A 286 16.89 -9.51 -40.41
C ARG A 286 16.43 -9.95 -41.80
N ARG A 287 17.30 -9.77 -42.79
CA ARG A 287 17.09 -10.33 -44.14
C ARG A 287 17.41 -11.82 -44.13
N SER A 288 16.42 -12.66 -44.41
CA SER A 288 16.63 -14.09 -44.68
C SER A 288 16.66 -14.34 -46.20
N PRO A 289 17.60 -15.15 -46.72
CA PRO A 289 17.59 -15.60 -48.11
C PRO A 289 16.52 -16.66 -48.41
N GLU A 290 15.87 -17.24 -47.38
CA GLU A 290 14.90 -18.32 -47.55
C GLU A 290 13.45 -17.85 -47.78
N TYR A 291 13.15 -16.57 -47.52
CA TYR A 291 11.80 -16.04 -47.53
C TYR A 291 11.69 -14.78 -48.39
N THR A 292 10.63 -14.69 -49.21
CA THR A 292 10.38 -13.54 -50.08
C THR A 292 9.87 -12.35 -49.27
N ALA A 293 10.62 -11.24 -49.26
CA ALA A 293 10.21 -10.00 -48.61
C ALA A 293 9.11 -9.26 -49.39
N SER A 294 8.21 -8.58 -48.67
CA SER A 294 7.26 -7.65 -49.28
C SER A 294 7.91 -6.29 -49.58
N ALA A 295 7.32 -5.51 -50.48
CA ALA A 295 7.72 -4.12 -50.69
C ALA A 295 7.33 -3.26 -49.48
N TYR A 296 8.31 -2.64 -48.83
CA TYR A 296 8.10 -1.74 -47.70
C TYR A 296 7.73 -0.33 -48.21
N GLU A 297 6.50 0.11 -47.93
CA GLU A 297 6.04 1.47 -48.26
C GLU A 297 6.16 2.40 -47.03
N PRO A 298 7.05 3.41 -47.05
CA PRO A 298 7.33 4.24 -45.87
C PRO A 298 6.22 5.24 -45.50
N THR A 299 5.12 5.32 -46.26
CA THR A 299 4.02 6.26 -46.05
C THR A 299 3.03 5.84 -44.96
N ARG A 300 3.10 4.61 -44.44
CA ARG A 300 2.32 4.15 -43.27
C ARG A 300 3.11 4.31 -41.97
N SER A 301 3.52 5.53 -41.66
CA SER A 301 4.06 5.85 -40.34
C SER A 301 2.99 5.68 -39.26
N TRP A 302 3.19 4.78 -38.31
CA TRP A 302 2.38 4.72 -37.08
C TRP A 302 2.61 6.00 -36.28
N GLN A 303 1.72 6.99 -36.45
CA GLN A 303 1.80 8.25 -35.73
C GLN A 303 1.56 8.02 -34.23
N HIS A 304 2.50 8.49 -33.40
CA HIS A 304 2.27 8.64 -31.97
C HIS A 304 1.10 9.61 -31.75
N GLY A 305 0.12 9.19 -30.94
CA GLY A 305 -1.05 10.00 -30.62
C GLY A 305 -0.71 11.18 -29.70
N SER A 306 -0.35 12.31 -30.31
CA SER A 306 -0.39 13.64 -29.70
C SER A 306 -1.34 14.53 -30.52
N GLU A 307 -2.01 15.46 -29.84
CA GLU A 307 -3.01 16.41 -30.41
C GLU A 307 -4.37 15.79 -30.79
N HIS A 308 -5.26 15.69 -29.80
CA HIS A 308 -6.70 15.75 -30.06
C HIS A 308 -7.17 17.21 -29.99
N THR A 309 -7.21 17.87 -31.14
CA THR A 309 -7.89 19.16 -31.31
C THR A 309 -9.39 18.95 -31.11
N PHE A 310 -9.95 19.50 -30.04
CA PHE A 310 -11.38 19.39 -29.75
C PHE A 310 -12.16 20.45 -30.54
N THR A 311 -12.87 20.06 -31.59
CA THR A 311 -13.89 20.92 -32.21
C THR A 311 -15.25 20.73 -31.51
N PRO A 312 -16.05 21.79 -31.27
CA PRO A 312 -17.26 21.68 -30.44
C PRO A 312 -18.37 20.93 -31.17
N ARG A 313 -19.09 20.04 -30.46
CA ARG A 313 -20.34 19.45 -30.97
C ARG A 313 -21.56 20.23 -30.49
N THR A 314 -22.16 20.94 -31.42
CA THR A 314 -23.53 21.49 -31.33
C THR A 314 -24.55 20.34 -31.28
N GLU A 315 -25.77 20.67 -30.84
CA GLU A 315 -26.87 19.73 -30.63
C GLU A 315 -27.42 19.06 -31.91
N SER A 316 -28.04 17.90 -31.69
CA SER A 316 -29.03 17.23 -32.55
C SER A 316 -28.74 17.02 -34.04
N ALA A 317 -28.48 15.75 -34.41
CA ALA A 317 -29.10 15.12 -35.58
C ALA A 317 -28.97 13.59 -35.46
N ALA A 318 -30.04 12.85 -35.77
CA ALA A 318 -29.99 11.40 -35.90
C ALA A 318 -29.20 11.01 -37.16
N VAL A 319 -28.34 9.99 -37.06
CA VAL A 319 -27.74 9.33 -38.24
C VAL A 319 -27.74 7.83 -38.02
N ASP A 320 -28.23 7.14 -39.06
CA ASP A 320 -28.38 5.70 -39.13
C ASP A 320 -27.07 4.90 -39.08
N SER A 321 -27.26 3.63 -38.71
CA SER A 321 -26.23 2.59 -38.69
C SER A 321 -25.39 2.45 -39.96
N ARG A 322 -24.06 2.31 -39.79
CA ARG A 322 -23.24 1.39 -40.59
C ARG A 322 -22.26 0.65 -39.68
N GLN A 323 -22.22 -0.67 -39.85
CA GLN A 323 -21.51 -1.61 -38.97
C GLN A 323 -20.01 -1.64 -39.28
N ASN A 324 -19.19 -1.65 -38.22
CA ASN A 324 -17.91 -2.38 -38.19
C ASN A 324 -18.01 -3.36 -37.01
N GLY A 325 -18.70 -4.48 -37.25
CA GLY A 325 -19.17 -5.37 -36.18
C GLY A 325 -18.11 -6.36 -35.72
N VAL A 326 -17.76 -6.29 -34.43
CA VAL A 326 -17.42 -7.51 -33.68
C VAL A 326 -18.68 -8.37 -33.69
N ALA A 327 -18.59 -9.61 -34.18
CA ALA A 327 -19.75 -10.50 -34.23
C ALA A 327 -20.32 -10.71 -32.82
N ILE A 328 -21.60 -10.36 -32.63
CA ILE A 328 -22.29 -10.57 -31.35
C ILE A 328 -22.37 -12.09 -31.13
N PRO A 329 -21.83 -12.64 -30.03
CA PRO A 329 -21.85 -14.07 -29.81
C PRO A 329 -23.27 -14.64 -29.81
N THR A 330 -23.46 -15.73 -30.56
CA THR A 330 -24.71 -16.48 -30.65
C THR A 330 -24.75 -17.53 -29.53
N GLY A 331 -25.78 -17.49 -28.70
CA GLY A 331 -25.95 -18.36 -27.53
C GLY A 331 -26.49 -17.59 -26.32
N SER A 332 -26.67 -18.31 -25.21
CA SER A 332 -26.85 -17.75 -23.87
C SER A 332 -25.59 -17.01 -23.44
N LEU A 333 -25.71 -16.01 -22.56
CA LEU A 333 -24.54 -15.34 -21.96
C LEU A 333 -23.62 -16.37 -21.28
N GLU A 334 -24.20 -17.41 -20.69
CA GLU A 334 -23.46 -18.49 -20.04
C GLU A 334 -22.74 -19.42 -21.02
N ASP A 335 -23.01 -19.41 -22.33
CA ASP A 335 -22.30 -20.28 -23.27
C ASP A 335 -20.93 -19.71 -23.64
N PHE A 336 -20.87 -18.40 -23.90
CA PHE A 336 -19.69 -17.73 -24.44
C PHE A 336 -18.99 -16.80 -23.44
N CYS A 337 -19.59 -16.52 -22.28
CA CYS A 337 -19.02 -15.63 -21.27
C CYS A 337 -18.68 -16.37 -19.97
N ASN A 338 -17.47 -16.15 -19.46
CA ASN A 338 -17.08 -16.51 -18.11
C ASN A 338 -17.61 -15.46 -17.13
N LEU A 339 -18.28 -15.88 -16.05
CA LEU A 339 -18.87 -15.02 -15.02
C LEU A 339 -18.12 -15.24 -13.69
N PRO A 340 -17.04 -14.50 -13.41
CA PRO A 340 -16.17 -14.81 -12.28
C PRO A 340 -16.85 -14.47 -10.94
N PRO A 341 -16.46 -15.12 -9.82
CA PRO A 341 -17.11 -14.91 -8.53
C PRO A 341 -17.03 -13.46 -8.01
N LYS A 342 -15.95 -12.74 -8.30
CA LYS A 342 -15.73 -11.38 -7.77
C LYS A 342 -16.74 -10.34 -8.33
N PRO A 343 -16.94 -10.22 -9.67
CA PRO A 343 -18.06 -9.45 -10.23
C PRO A 343 -19.44 -9.87 -9.72
N LEU A 344 -19.72 -11.18 -9.63
CA LEU A 344 -21.01 -11.68 -9.16
C LEU A 344 -21.25 -11.29 -7.68
N ASN A 345 -20.25 -11.41 -6.82
CA ASN A 345 -20.34 -11.02 -5.41
C ASN A 345 -20.60 -9.52 -5.22
N ILE A 346 -20.03 -8.65 -6.07
CA ILE A 346 -20.32 -7.20 -6.05
C ILE A 346 -21.80 -6.95 -6.33
N LEU A 347 -22.38 -7.67 -7.30
CA LEU A 347 -23.78 -7.53 -7.65
C LEU A 347 -24.71 -8.18 -6.61
N MET A 348 -24.33 -9.33 -6.03
CA MET A 348 -25.05 -9.94 -4.90
C MET A 348 -25.10 -8.98 -3.70
N GLN A 349 -23.97 -8.40 -3.30
CA GLN A 349 -23.91 -7.41 -2.22
C GLN A 349 -24.80 -6.20 -2.52
N PHE A 350 -24.77 -5.68 -3.75
CA PHE A 350 -25.65 -4.59 -4.16
C PHE A 350 -27.14 -4.95 -4.02
N LEU A 351 -27.54 -6.16 -4.43
CA LEU A 351 -28.91 -6.64 -4.30
C LEU A 351 -29.32 -6.83 -2.83
N GLU A 352 -28.45 -7.36 -1.98
CA GLU A 352 -28.70 -7.50 -0.54
C GLU A 352 -28.97 -6.16 0.13
N HIS A 353 -28.22 -5.11 -0.21
CA HIS A 353 -28.46 -3.74 0.28
C HIS A 353 -29.77 -3.14 -0.26
N SER A 354 -30.24 -3.56 -1.44
CA SER A 354 -31.57 -3.23 -1.96
C SER A 354 -32.72 -4.09 -1.40
N GLY A 355 -32.45 -4.93 -0.40
CA GLY A 355 -33.44 -5.82 0.22
C GLY A 355 -33.77 -7.09 -0.58
N THR A 356 -33.03 -7.38 -1.65
CA THR A 356 -33.30 -8.51 -2.55
C THR A 356 -32.19 -9.56 -2.40
N ARG A 357 -32.49 -10.71 -1.80
CA ARG A 357 -31.55 -11.85 -1.81
C ARG A 357 -31.69 -12.65 -3.11
N ARG A 358 -30.55 -13.10 -3.63
CA ARG A 358 -30.41 -13.96 -4.81
C ARG A 358 -29.30 -14.98 -4.58
N THR A 359 -29.48 -16.19 -5.10
CA THR A 359 -28.42 -17.19 -5.18
C THR A 359 -27.53 -16.91 -6.40
N ALA A 360 -26.29 -17.42 -6.36
CA ALA A 360 -25.36 -17.29 -7.49
C ALA A 360 -25.81 -18.03 -8.77
N GLN A 361 -26.82 -18.92 -8.68
CA GLN A 361 -27.41 -19.60 -9.83
C GLN A 361 -28.54 -18.77 -10.46
N GLU A 362 -29.49 -18.30 -9.64
CA GLU A 362 -30.54 -17.35 -10.07
C GLU A 362 -29.92 -16.14 -10.78
N LEU A 363 -28.84 -15.61 -10.20
CA LEU A 363 -28.18 -14.42 -10.74
C LEU A 363 -27.58 -14.63 -12.14
N ARG A 364 -27.00 -15.80 -12.43
CA ARG A 364 -26.45 -16.07 -13.77
C ARG A 364 -27.55 -16.19 -14.81
N GLN A 365 -28.67 -16.80 -14.44
CA GLN A 365 -29.87 -16.86 -15.28
C GLN A 365 -30.45 -15.46 -15.54
N GLU A 366 -30.70 -14.66 -14.49
CA GLU A 366 -31.21 -13.28 -14.62
C GLU A 366 -30.27 -12.40 -15.48
N LEU A 367 -28.95 -12.62 -15.40
CA LEU A 367 -27.94 -11.95 -16.23
C LEU A 367 -27.97 -12.38 -17.70
N SER A 368 -28.24 -13.65 -18.01
CA SER A 368 -28.40 -14.09 -19.39
C SER A 368 -29.70 -13.55 -20.00
N GLU A 369 -30.80 -13.61 -19.25
CA GLU A 369 -32.08 -13.00 -19.66
C GLU A 369 -31.92 -11.50 -19.96
N ASP A 370 -31.19 -10.76 -19.11
CA ASP A 370 -30.91 -9.34 -19.31
C ASP A 370 -30.03 -9.07 -20.54
N PHE A 371 -29.06 -9.95 -20.82
CA PHE A 371 -28.24 -9.86 -22.04
C PHE A 371 -29.07 -10.15 -23.29
N ASP A 372 -29.91 -11.18 -23.26
CA ASP A 372 -30.78 -11.56 -24.39
C ASP A 372 -31.85 -10.49 -24.66
N ALA A 373 -32.43 -9.90 -23.61
CA ALA A 373 -33.34 -8.75 -23.72
C ALA A 373 -32.61 -7.51 -24.27
N ALA A 374 -31.41 -7.20 -23.77
CA ALA A 374 -30.62 -6.09 -24.31
C ALA A 374 -30.18 -6.33 -25.77
N ARG A 375 -29.97 -7.58 -26.19
CA ARG A 375 -29.71 -7.98 -27.58
C ARG A 375 -30.95 -7.79 -28.46
N ALA A 376 -32.12 -8.24 -28.00
CA ALA A 376 -33.39 -8.12 -28.72
C ALA A 376 -33.86 -6.66 -28.88
N GLU A 377 -33.69 -5.85 -27.83
CA GLU A 377 -34.06 -4.42 -27.81
C GLU A 377 -32.95 -3.50 -28.35
N ASN A 378 -31.85 -4.06 -28.87
CA ASN A 378 -30.71 -3.33 -29.43
C ASN A 378 -30.07 -2.31 -28.44
N ARG A 379 -30.09 -2.65 -27.13
CA ARG A 379 -29.50 -1.88 -26.02
C ARG A 379 -28.03 -2.23 -25.74
N LEU A 380 -27.43 -3.15 -26.50
CA LEU A 380 -26.01 -3.48 -26.41
C LEU A 380 -25.16 -2.32 -26.97
N ARG A 381 -24.21 -1.82 -26.17
CA ARG A 381 -23.24 -0.80 -26.58
C ARG A 381 -21.87 -1.44 -26.79
N PHE A 382 -21.15 -1.00 -27.81
CA PHE A 382 -19.81 -1.49 -28.13
C PHE A 382 -18.80 -0.36 -28.00
N TYR A 383 -17.74 -0.58 -27.22
CA TYR A 383 -16.68 0.41 -27.03
C TYR A 383 -15.33 -0.27 -26.82
N ASP A 384 -14.34 0.02 -27.67
CA ASP A 384 -12.96 -0.47 -27.55
C ASP A 384 -12.88 -2.00 -27.29
N GLY A 385 -13.55 -2.76 -28.16
CA GLY A 385 -13.64 -4.23 -28.08
C GLY A 385 -14.49 -4.80 -26.94
N LYS A 386 -15.23 -3.97 -26.18
CA LYS A 386 -16.04 -4.38 -25.03
C LYS A 386 -17.53 -4.33 -25.36
N ILE A 387 -18.31 -5.25 -24.79
CA ILE A 387 -19.78 -5.22 -24.86
C ILE A 387 -20.30 -4.70 -23.52
N LEU A 388 -21.11 -3.65 -23.57
CA LEU A 388 -21.80 -3.11 -22.41
C LEU A 388 -23.30 -3.33 -22.56
N PHE A 389 -23.97 -3.74 -21.48
CA PHE A 389 -25.41 -3.93 -21.47
C PHE A 389 -26.03 -3.54 -20.12
N PRO A 390 -27.21 -2.89 -20.13
CA PRO A 390 -27.92 -2.51 -18.91
C PRO A 390 -28.85 -3.64 -18.42
N CYS A 391 -28.81 -3.88 -17.11
CA CYS A 391 -29.63 -4.86 -16.41
C CYS A 391 -30.99 -4.33 -15.93
N ARG A 392 -31.83 -5.25 -15.44
CA ARG A 392 -33.14 -4.98 -14.82
C ARG A 392 -33.05 -4.16 -13.52
N TRP A 393 -31.94 -4.25 -12.80
CA TRP A 393 -31.75 -3.53 -11.52
C TRP A 393 -31.32 -2.08 -11.74
N LYS A 394 -31.83 -1.18 -10.89
CA LYS A 394 -31.52 0.25 -10.92
C LYS A 394 -30.61 0.65 -9.77
N ARG A 395 -29.70 1.57 -10.06
CA ARG A 395 -28.87 2.29 -9.08
C ARG A 395 -29.71 3.31 -8.29
N SER A 396 -29.11 3.90 -7.26
CA SER A 396 -29.77 4.94 -6.44
C SER A 396 -30.12 6.22 -7.21
N ASP A 397 -29.45 6.50 -8.33
CA ASP A 397 -29.79 7.58 -9.27
C ASP A 397 -30.92 7.22 -10.27
N GLY A 398 -31.47 5.99 -10.18
CA GLY A 398 -32.53 5.49 -11.05
C GLY A 398 -32.06 4.95 -12.41
N ALA A 399 -30.77 5.10 -12.76
CA ALA A 399 -30.20 4.51 -13.97
C ALA A 399 -30.00 2.99 -13.81
N PRO A 400 -30.10 2.19 -14.88
CA PRO A 400 -29.83 0.76 -14.79
C PRO A 400 -28.36 0.50 -14.41
N VAL A 401 -28.11 -0.60 -13.71
CA VAL A 401 -26.76 -1.16 -13.50
C VAL A 401 -26.23 -1.61 -14.86
N GLU A 402 -25.02 -1.16 -15.23
CA GLU A 402 -24.41 -1.46 -16.54
C GLU A 402 -23.26 -2.47 -16.36
N LEU A 403 -23.27 -3.57 -17.12
CA LEU A 403 -22.23 -4.59 -17.10
C LEU A 403 -21.25 -4.37 -18.25
N THR A 404 -19.98 -4.72 -18.06
CA THR A 404 -18.96 -4.68 -19.11
C THR A 404 -18.32 -6.04 -19.32
N LEU A 405 -18.58 -6.64 -20.47
CA LEU A 405 -17.90 -7.84 -20.95
C LEU A 405 -16.64 -7.45 -21.73
N LYS A 406 -15.55 -8.19 -21.52
CA LYS A 406 -14.31 -8.08 -22.30
C LYS A 406 -13.99 -9.40 -22.99
N PRO A 407 -13.24 -9.39 -24.11
CA PRO A 407 -12.64 -10.60 -24.65
C PRO A 407 -11.78 -11.26 -23.57
N SER A 408 -11.91 -12.57 -23.42
CA SER A 408 -11.19 -13.35 -22.43
C SER A 408 -9.80 -13.70 -22.93
N THR A 409 -8.81 -13.56 -22.04
CA THR A 409 -7.49 -14.19 -22.18
C THR A 409 -7.35 -15.44 -21.31
N TYR A 410 -8.43 -15.86 -20.64
CA TYR A 410 -8.52 -17.10 -19.87
C TYR A 410 -9.13 -18.20 -20.73
N ASP A 411 -8.68 -19.43 -20.51
CA ASP A 411 -9.10 -20.60 -21.26
C ASP A 411 -10.58 -20.96 -21.03
N GLY A 412 -11.21 -21.57 -22.03
CA GLY A 412 -12.57 -22.14 -21.97
C GLY A 412 -13.72 -21.29 -22.51
N ARG A 413 -13.69 -19.94 -22.48
CA ARG A 413 -14.77 -19.08 -23.02
C ARG A 413 -14.24 -17.77 -23.62
N PRO A 414 -14.76 -17.31 -24.79
CA PRO A 414 -14.22 -16.16 -25.52
C PRO A 414 -14.43 -14.79 -24.86
N TRP A 415 -15.38 -14.64 -23.94
CA TRP A 415 -15.64 -13.41 -23.21
C TRP A 415 -15.61 -13.63 -21.70
N PHE A 416 -15.42 -12.58 -20.91
CA PHE A 416 -15.65 -12.61 -19.46
C PHE A 416 -16.29 -11.32 -18.95
N LEU A 417 -17.10 -11.44 -17.89
CA LEU A 417 -17.62 -10.31 -17.15
C LEU A 417 -16.47 -9.63 -16.39
N SER A 418 -16.10 -8.43 -16.86
CA SER A 418 -14.93 -7.70 -16.37
C SER A 418 -15.26 -6.65 -15.30
N PHE A 419 -16.47 -6.09 -15.34
CA PHE A 419 -16.89 -5.00 -14.46
C PHE A 419 -18.41 -4.93 -14.33
N VAL A 420 -18.87 -4.50 -13.15
CA VAL A 420 -20.27 -4.24 -12.81
C VAL A 420 -20.37 -2.80 -12.31
N ASP A 421 -21.11 -1.95 -13.01
CA ASP A 421 -21.32 -0.55 -12.62
C ASP A 421 -22.51 -0.42 -11.65
N THR A 422 -22.31 -0.85 -10.39
CA THR A 422 -23.27 -0.68 -9.29
C THR A 422 -23.24 0.72 -8.67
N ASN A 423 -22.27 1.56 -9.03
CA ASN A 423 -22.09 2.87 -8.44
C ASN A 423 -23.01 3.91 -9.11
N SER A 424 -23.72 4.68 -8.29
CA SER A 424 -24.35 5.94 -8.73
C SER A 424 -23.29 6.86 -9.33
N ARG A 425 -23.64 7.61 -10.38
CA ARG A 425 -22.77 8.68 -10.91
C ARG A 425 -22.89 9.99 -10.13
N ASP A 426 -23.14 9.90 -8.82
CA ASP A 426 -22.85 11.01 -7.92
C ASP A 426 -21.38 11.39 -8.04
N GLN A 427 -21.15 12.69 -8.25
CA GLN A 427 -19.87 13.26 -8.66
C GLN A 427 -18.86 13.36 -7.50
N ILE A 428 -18.83 12.37 -6.62
CA ILE A 428 -17.87 12.25 -5.51
C ILE A 428 -16.51 11.91 -6.11
N GLN A 429 -15.73 12.97 -6.31
CA GLN A 429 -14.38 12.94 -6.86
C GLN A 429 -13.55 11.84 -6.18
N ARG A 430 -12.88 10.99 -6.99
CA ARG A 430 -11.75 10.22 -6.47
C ARG A 430 -10.74 11.22 -5.88
N PRO A 431 -10.26 11.05 -4.64
CA PRO A 431 -9.40 12.04 -4.00
C PRO A 431 -8.12 12.21 -4.83
N ILE A 432 -7.96 13.39 -5.42
CA ILE A 432 -6.79 13.75 -6.22
C ILE A 432 -5.55 13.67 -5.31
N GLN A 433 -4.53 12.92 -5.74
CA GLN A 433 -3.32 12.72 -4.95
C GLN A 433 -2.69 14.08 -4.58
N PRO A 434 -2.16 14.25 -3.34
CA PRO A 434 -1.60 15.53 -2.88
C PRO A 434 -0.66 16.22 -3.89
N GLY A 435 0.30 15.48 -4.45
CA GLY A 435 1.27 15.97 -5.44
C GLY A 435 0.75 16.15 -6.87
N ARG A 436 -0.58 16.12 -7.10
CA ARG A 436 -1.26 16.48 -8.35
C ARG A 436 -2.31 17.60 -8.17
N GLN A 437 -2.45 18.14 -6.96
CA GLN A 437 -3.52 19.08 -6.64
C GLN A 437 -3.33 20.42 -7.33
N LEU A 438 -2.09 20.87 -7.52
CA LEU A 438 -1.78 22.12 -8.22
C LEU A 438 -2.07 21.99 -9.73
N GLU A 439 -1.66 20.89 -10.36
CA GLU A 439 -1.96 20.63 -11.78
C GLU A 439 -3.46 20.42 -12.04
N SER A 440 -4.22 19.91 -11.06
CA SER A 440 -5.68 19.83 -11.15
C SER A 440 -6.39 21.17 -10.93
N PHE A 441 -5.69 22.15 -10.35
CA PHE A 441 -6.24 23.48 -10.09
C PHE A 441 -5.99 24.40 -11.29
N ALA A 442 -4.77 24.40 -11.84
CA ALA A 442 -4.38 25.30 -12.90
C ALA A 442 -3.46 24.68 -13.96
N PHE A 443 -3.61 25.14 -15.21
CA PHE A 443 -2.61 24.93 -16.25
C PHE A 443 -1.36 25.78 -15.96
N LEU A 444 -0.23 25.13 -15.72
CA LEU A 444 1.04 25.77 -15.36
C LEU A 444 1.98 26.06 -16.55
N GLY A 445 1.68 25.50 -17.73
CA GLY A 445 2.63 25.47 -18.84
C GLY A 445 3.78 24.48 -18.59
N SER A 446 5.02 24.90 -18.89
CA SER A 446 6.22 24.09 -18.65
C SER A 446 6.66 24.18 -17.20
N TRP A 447 6.84 23.03 -16.53
CA TRP A 447 7.35 22.97 -15.17
C TRP A 447 8.71 23.65 -15.02
N ASN A 448 9.64 23.46 -15.95
CA ASN A 448 10.97 24.08 -15.86
C ASN A 448 10.85 25.61 -15.88
N THR A 449 10.01 26.18 -16.76
CA THR A 449 9.77 27.63 -16.81
C THR A 449 9.12 28.16 -15.53
N PHE A 450 8.10 27.46 -15.02
CA PHE A 450 7.43 27.81 -13.76
C PHE A 450 8.39 27.77 -12.56
N LEU A 451 9.25 26.77 -12.49
CA LEU A 451 10.20 26.59 -11.38
C LEU A 451 11.36 27.58 -11.45
N SER A 452 11.91 27.85 -12.65
CA SER A 452 12.95 28.86 -12.81
C SER A 452 12.44 30.28 -12.51
N GLU A 453 11.21 30.65 -12.94
CA GLU A 453 10.62 31.96 -12.59
C GLU A 453 10.46 32.12 -11.07
N LEU A 454 10.08 31.06 -10.35
CA LEU A 454 9.99 31.06 -8.89
C LEU A 454 11.37 31.14 -8.23
N ALA A 455 12.32 30.34 -8.70
CA ALA A 455 13.68 30.27 -8.14
C ALA A 455 14.45 31.59 -8.33
N ASP A 456 14.34 32.22 -9.51
CA ASP A 456 14.96 33.52 -9.82
C ASP A 456 14.39 34.66 -8.98
N LYS A 457 13.14 34.53 -8.50
CA LYS A 457 12.49 35.54 -7.67
C LYS A 457 12.69 35.30 -6.17
N ALA A 458 12.83 34.05 -5.73
CA ALA A 458 13.03 33.68 -4.33
C ALA A 458 14.40 34.11 -3.78
N LEU A 459 14.56 34.00 -2.45
CA LEU A 459 15.90 33.98 -1.86
C LEU A 459 16.75 32.85 -2.49
N PRO A 460 18.04 33.08 -2.79
CA PRO A 460 18.91 32.07 -3.38
C PRO A 460 19.02 30.81 -2.51
N GLU A 461 18.75 29.65 -3.09
CA GLU A 461 18.91 28.32 -2.46
C GLU A 461 19.25 27.27 -3.54
N ASP A 462 19.96 26.22 -3.14
CA ASP A 462 20.18 25.04 -3.97
C ASP A 462 18.91 24.19 -4.06
N TRP A 463 18.18 24.32 -5.17
CA TRP A 463 16.92 23.60 -5.42
C TRP A 463 17.09 22.17 -5.97
N ASP A 464 18.33 21.66 -6.04
CA ASP A 464 18.69 20.31 -6.47
C ASP A 464 19.82 19.74 -5.59
N PHE A 465 19.91 18.42 -5.52
CA PHE A 465 21.03 17.75 -4.84
C PHE A 465 22.31 17.81 -5.69
N SER A 466 23.47 17.85 -5.04
CA SER A 466 24.79 17.94 -5.71
C SER A 466 25.13 16.75 -6.62
N SER A 467 24.44 15.61 -6.44
CA SER A 467 24.56 14.41 -7.27
C SER A 467 23.65 14.40 -8.51
N SER A 468 22.76 15.39 -8.66
CA SER A 468 21.86 15.49 -9.82
C SER A 468 22.63 15.89 -11.08
N SER A 469 22.52 15.08 -12.13
CA SER A 469 23.11 15.37 -13.46
C SER A 469 22.32 16.44 -14.25
N GLN A 470 21.09 16.74 -13.84
CA GLN A 470 20.21 17.75 -14.42
C GLN A 470 19.69 18.67 -13.32
N LYS A 471 19.67 19.99 -13.57
CA LYS A 471 19.16 21.01 -12.65
C LYS A 471 17.69 21.31 -12.94
N ASP A 472 16.82 20.36 -12.59
CA ASP A 472 15.37 20.44 -12.84
C ASP A 472 14.57 20.99 -11.64
N HIS A 473 15.26 21.56 -10.64
CA HIS A 473 14.69 22.10 -9.41
C HIS A 473 13.86 21.06 -8.62
N TYR A 474 14.38 19.84 -8.46
CA TYR A 474 13.69 18.71 -7.85
C TYR A 474 13.13 19.00 -6.45
N ILE A 475 13.85 19.76 -5.63
CA ILE A 475 13.42 20.12 -4.28
C ILE A 475 12.26 21.13 -4.36
N LEU A 476 12.34 22.11 -5.26
CA LEU A 476 11.33 23.15 -5.44
C LEU A 476 10.00 22.61 -5.95
N ILE A 477 10.02 21.65 -6.90
CA ILE A 477 8.78 21.05 -7.43
C ILE A 477 8.04 20.26 -6.35
N GLN A 478 8.74 19.54 -5.46
CA GLN A 478 8.09 18.87 -4.33
C GLN A 478 7.55 19.89 -3.33
N TYR A 479 8.37 20.91 -3.00
CA TYR A 479 8.00 21.99 -2.09
C TYR A 479 6.69 22.66 -2.52
N ILE A 480 6.63 23.22 -3.73
CA ILE A 480 5.47 24.02 -4.18
C ILE A 480 4.19 23.18 -4.29
N LYS A 481 4.31 21.90 -4.67
CA LYS A 481 3.18 20.96 -4.73
C LYS A 481 2.57 20.69 -3.35
N TYR A 482 3.39 20.37 -2.36
CA TYR A 482 2.89 20.06 -1.02
C TYR A 482 2.48 21.32 -0.24
N THR A 483 3.14 22.47 -0.50
CA THR A 483 2.70 23.79 -0.01
C THR A 483 1.31 24.16 -0.57
N PHE A 484 1.09 24.05 -1.88
CA PHE A 484 -0.25 24.27 -2.45
C PHE A 484 -1.31 23.34 -1.84
N TYR A 485 -0.99 22.06 -1.69
CA TYR A 485 -1.89 21.10 -1.05
C TYR A 485 -2.19 21.46 0.41
N ARG A 486 -1.21 21.93 1.19
CA ARG A 486 -1.44 22.43 2.56
C ARG A 486 -2.36 23.64 2.54
N LEU A 487 -2.08 24.65 1.72
CA LEU A 487 -2.89 25.87 1.59
C LEU A 487 -4.34 25.57 1.19
N LYS A 488 -4.56 24.60 0.29
CA LYS A 488 -5.91 24.15 -0.10
C LYS A 488 -6.67 23.53 1.08
N ARG A 489 -5.99 22.78 1.96
CA ARG A 489 -6.59 22.23 3.19
C ARG A 489 -6.86 23.29 4.25
N GLU A 490 -6.04 24.34 4.31
CA GLU A 490 -6.20 25.48 5.21
C GLU A 490 -7.20 26.52 4.69
N ASN A 491 -7.80 26.32 3.51
CA ASN A 491 -8.65 27.28 2.79
C ASN A 491 -7.96 28.64 2.53
N LYS A 492 -6.64 28.61 2.31
CA LYS A 492 -5.78 29.80 2.04
C LYS A 492 -5.49 30.05 0.55
N VAL A 493 -6.07 29.25 -0.35
CA VAL A 493 -6.08 29.55 -1.79
C VAL A 493 -7.20 30.55 -2.04
N CYS A 494 -6.85 31.78 -2.42
CA CYS A 494 -7.78 32.89 -2.55
C CYS A 494 -8.32 32.98 -3.99
N ILE A 495 -9.65 33.13 -4.13
CA ILE A 495 -10.35 33.34 -5.42
C ILE A 495 -11.17 34.62 -5.29
N SER A 496 -11.09 35.51 -6.29
CA SER A 496 -11.78 36.80 -6.30
C SER A 496 -13.30 36.62 -6.44
N ARG A 497 -14.07 37.63 -6.00
CA ARG A 497 -15.55 37.57 -5.99
C ARG A 497 -16.16 37.40 -7.38
N ASP A 498 -15.51 37.98 -8.39
CA ASP A 498 -15.87 37.89 -9.81
C ASP A 498 -15.26 36.65 -10.52
N ARG A 499 -14.50 35.83 -9.78
CA ARG A 499 -13.68 34.71 -10.28
C ARG A 499 -12.75 35.08 -11.44
N GLN A 500 -12.37 36.35 -11.60
CA GLN A 500 -11.41 36.75 -12.63
C GLN A 500 -9.95 36.64 -12.18
N PHE A 501 -9.71 36.30 -10.92
CA PHE A 501 -8.37 36.19 -10.36
C PHE A 501 -8.32 35.20 -9.20
N ALA A 502 -7.26 34.39 -9.15
CA ALA A 502 -6.95 33.54 -8.00
C ALA A 502 -5.46 33.62 -7.67
N CYS A 503 -5.11 33.44 -6.40
CA CYS A 503 -3.71 33.38 -5.98
C CYS A 503 -3.53 32.64 -4.66
N PHE A 504 -2.28 32.25 -4.39
CA PHE A 504 -1.87 31.73 -3.10
C PHE A 504 -0.45 32.20 -2.77
N ASN A 505 -0.13 32.31 -1.48
CA ASN A 505 1.22 32.60 -1.01
C ASN A 505 2.08 31.33 -1.16
N THR A 506 3.22 31.43 -1.86
CA THR A 506 4.09 30.27 -2.15
C THR A 506 4.82 29.73 -0.93
N GLY A 507 4.84 30.46 0.19
CA GLY A 507 5.68 30.18 1.37
C GLY A 507 7.15 30.58 1.21
N LEU A 508 7.52 31.11 0.05
CA LEU A 508 8.84 31.69 -0.23
C LEU A 508 8.75 33.22 -0.24
N VAL A 509 9.87 33.85 0.08
CA VAL A 509 10.06 35.31 0.04
C VAL A 509 11.16 35.66 -0.95
N ASP A 510 11.18 36.91 -1.42
CA ASP A 510 12.29 37.42 -2.22
C ASP A 510 13.44 38.00 -1.37
N LYS A 511 14.44 38.55 -2.03
CA LYS A 511 15.62 39.18 -1.41
C LYS A 511 15.34 40.33 -0.44
N HIS A 512 14.12 40.86 -0.39
CA HIS A 512 13.67 41.88 0.57
C HIS A 512 12.81 41.29 1.70
N TYR A 513 12.67 39.97 1.75
CA TYR A 513 11.77 39.23 2.63
C TYR A 513 10.26 39.50 2.36
N ASP A 514 9.92 40.02 1.18
CA ASP A 514 8.53 40.16 0.74
C ASP A 514 7.96 38.81 0.24
N ASP A 515 6.76 38.47 0.68
CA ASP A 515 5.98 37.28 0.26
C ASP A 515 5.88 37.14 -1.27
N ILE A 516 6.20 35.97 -1.81
CA ILE A 516 5.97 35.63 -3.22
C ILE A 516 4.62 34.92 -3.36
N TYR A 517 3.73 35.49 -4.17
CA TYR A 517 2.43 34.94 -4.52
C TYR A 517 2.44 34.35 -5.93
N ALA A 518 1.83 33.17 -6.09
CA ALA A 518 1.52 32.59 -7.39
C ALA A 518 0.15 33.11 -7.86
N CYS A 519 0.08 33.72 -9.04
CA CYS A 519 -1.14 34.33 -9.57
C CYS A 519 -1.72 33.55 -10.74
N PHE A 520 -3.06 33.52 -10.81
CA PHE A 520 -3.82 32.76 -11.79
C PHE A 520 -5.01 33.59 -12.31
N VAL A 521 -5.32 33.39 -13.58
CA VAL A 521 -6.49 33.95 -14.27
C VAL A 521 -7.37 32.81 -14.79
N PRO A 522 -8.65 33.05 -15.14
CA PRO A 522 -9.48 32.06 -15.81
C PRO A 522 -8.79 31.47 -17.03
N ASN A 523 -8.91 30.15 -17.21
CA ASN A 523 -8.37 29.47 -18.36
C ASN A 523 -9.26 29.63 -19.60
N ASP A 524 -8.72 29.31 -20.77
CA ASP A 524 -9.44 29.41 -22.04
C ASP A 524 -10.65 28.45 -22.05
N PRO A 525 -11.84 28.87 -22.57
CA PRO A 525 -13.06 28.05 -22.52
C PRO A 525 -12.89 26.66 -23.13
N GLY A 526 -13.24 25.63 -22.35
CA GLY A 526 -13.08 24.22 -22.74
C GLY A 526 -11.79 23.54 -22.24
N SER A 527 -10.93 24.26 -21.52
CA SER A 527 -9.75 23.68 -20.85
C SER A 527 -10.12 22.72 -19.72
N GLU A 528 -9.26 21.72 -19.46
CA GLU A 528 -9.44 20.74 -18.35
C GLU A 528 -9.31 21.35 -16.94
N THR A 529 -8.75 22.56 -16.83
CA THR A 529 -8.53 23.29 -15.56
C THR A 529 -9.22 24.64 -15.59
N GLU A 530 -9.85 25.05 -14.47
CA GLU A 530 -10.54 26.35 -14.34
C GLU A 530 -9.56 27.54 -14.44
N TRP A 531 -8.32 27.34 -13.99
CA TRP A 531 -7.31 28.39 -13.85
C TRP A 531 -6.11 28.19 -14.78
N LYS A 532 -5.43 29.29 -15.09
CA LYS A 532 -4.19 29.35 -15.87
C LYS A 532 -3.16 30.19 -15.12
N PHE A 533 -1.94 29.69 -15.00
CA PHE A 533 -0.86 30.41 -14.34
C PHE A 533 -0.53 31.70 -15.11
N SER A 534 -0.38 32.81 -14.37
CA SER A 534 -0.15 34.15 -14.92
C SER A 534 1.20 34.76 -14.53
N GLY A 535 1.94 34.17 -13.60
CA GLY A 535 3.23 34.67 -13.09
C GLY A 535 3.29 34.79 -11.57
N PHE A 536 4.50 35.01 -11.04
CA PHE A 536 4.74 35.32 -9.63
C PHE A 536 4.84 36.82 -9.37
N CYS A 537 4.40 37.29 -8.20
CA CYS A 537 4.59 38.67 -7.78
C CYS A 537 4.66 38.85 -6.25
N THR A 538 5.08 40.02 -5.81
CA THR A 538 4.95 40.50 -4.43
C THR A 538 3.76 41.47 -4.31
N ALA A 539 3.26 41.68 -3.10
CA ALA A 539 2.15 42.61 -2.85
C ALA A 539 2.46 44.02 -3.39
N ALA A 540 1.46 44.69 -3.97
CA ALA A 540 1.56 46.01 -4.61
C ALA A 540 2.54 46.14 -5.80
N SER A 541 3.30 45.10 -6.16
CA SER A 541 4.29 45.13 -7.25
C SER A 541 3.65 44.96 -8.64
N ARG A 542 4.05 45.83 -9.58
CA ARG A 542 3.61 45.82 -10.99
C ARG A 542 2.07 45.76 -11.14
N THR A 543 1.55 44.96 -12.08
CA THR A 543 0.11 44.78 -12.35
C THR A 543 -0.51 43.73 -11.42
N LEU A 544 0.07 42.53 -11.37
CA LEU A 544 -0.43 41.40 -10.56
C LEU A 544 -0.48 41.73 -9.07
N GLY A 545 0.56 42.34 -8.50
CA GLY A 545 0.60 42.69 -7.08
C GLY A 545 -0.42 43.77 -6.69
N LYS A 546 -0.77 44.67 -7.62
CA LYS A 546 -1.90 45.60 -7.44
C LYS A 546 -3.26 44.88 -7.52
N GLN A 547 -3.39 43.87 -8.38
CA GLN A 547 -4.60 43.05 -8.43
C GLN A 547 -4.80 42.26 -7.14
N ILE A 548 -3.76 41.66 -6.54
CA ILE A 548 -3.87 40.99 -5.22
C ILE A 548 -4.44 41.96 -4.17
N VAL A 549 -3.84 43.15 -4.03
CA VAL A 549 -4.26 44.16 -3.04
C VAL A 549 -5.70 44.65 -3.27
N ASN A 550 -6.13 44.76 -4.53
CA ASN A 550 -7.50 45.16 -4.87
C ASN A 550 -8.53 44.04 -4.66
N CYS A 551 -8.13 42.77 -4.84
CA CYS A 551 -9.03 41.62 -4.78
C CYS A 551 -9.15 41.01 -3.37
N PHE A 552 -8.12 41.10 -2.52
CA PHE A 552 -8.00 40.34 -1.28
C PHE A 552 -7.65 41.19 -0.06
N ASN A 553 -8.51 41.11 0.95
CA ASN A 553 -8.26 41.63 2.30
C ASN A 553 -8.83 40.63 3.33
N PRO A 554 -8.01 39.97 4.17
CA PRO A 554 -6.55 40.06 4.21
C PRO A 554 -5.88 39.50 2.94
N LEU A 555 -4.59 39.79 2.76
CA LEU A 555 -3.77 39.19 1.71
C LEU A 555 -3.64 37.67 1.92
N PRO A 556 -3.37 36.87 0.86
CA PRO A 556 -3.18 35.43 0.96
C PRO A 556 -2.12 35.06 2.00
N GLN A 557 -2.47 34.18 2.93
CA GLN A 557 -1.59 33.83 4.06
C GLN A 557 -0.65 32.66 3.71
N PRO A 558 0.59 32.63 4.24
CA PRO A 558 1.51 31.52 4.03
C PRO A 558 0.99 30.21 4.67
N PRO A 559 1.51 29.04 4.25
CA PRO A 559 1.17 27.77 4.87
C PRO A 559 1.58 27.75 6.35
N ARG A 560 0.75 27.17 7.22
CA ARG A 560 1.13 26.88 8.62
C ARG A 560 1.24 25.37 8.76
N TYR A 561 2.32 24.84 9.33
CA TYR A 561 2.52 23.40 9.45
C TYR A 561 2.27 22.87 10.87
N PHE A 562 2.55 23.69 11.89
CA PHE A 562 2.42 23.37 13.31
C PHE A 562 1.50 24.36 14.03
N GLU A 563 0.89 23.92 15.12
CA GLU A 563 0.01 24.73 15.96
C GLU A 563 0.76 25.28 17.18
N HIS A 564 1.62 24.47 17.79
CA HIS A 564 2.39 24.80 18.99
C HIS A 564 3.90 24.62 18.75
N GLY A 565 4.72 25.51 19.30
CA GLY A 565 6.18 25.47 19.11
C GLY A 565 6.85 24.20 19.66
N GLU A 566 6.26 23.55 20.66
CA GLU A 566 6.71 22.26 21.20
C GLU A 566 6.78 21.16 20.14
N GLN A 567 5.95 21.22 19.09
CA GLN A 567 5.94 20.24 17.99
C GLN A 567 7.20 20.30 17.11
N LEU A 568 8.05 21.31 17.28
CA LEU A 568 9.32 21.47 16.56
C LEU A 568 10.50 20.81 17.28
N PHE A 569 10.33 20.38 18.53
CA PHE A 569 11.42 19.89 19.38
C PHE A 569 11.15 18.48 19.90
N TYR A 570 12.20 17.68 19.98
CA TYR A 570 12.12 16.33 20.54
C TYR A 570 12.28 16.36 22.06
N ASP A 571 11.28 15.89 22.80
CA ASP A 571 11.33 15.78 24.25
C ASP A 571 12.01 14.47 24.67
N ALA A 572 13.27 14.59 25.11
CA ALA A 572 14.13 13.47 25.49
C ALA A 572 13.65 12.69 26.73
N ASN A 573 12.63 13.16 27.46
CA ASN A 573 12.06 12.46 28.63
C ASN A 573 11.03 11.39 28.24
N ARG A 574 10.57 11.38 26.98
CA ARG A 574 9.55 10.44 26.49
C ARG A 574 10.18 9.16 25.96
N ALA A 575 9.50 8.03 26.15
CA ALA A 575 9.94 6.76 25.57
C ALA A 575 9.78 6.80 24.05
N LEU A 576 10.74 6.21 23.33
CA LEU A 576 10.68 5.98 21.89
C LEU A 576 10.53 4.47 21.64
N LEU A 577 9.40 4.07 21.09
CA LEU A 577 9.10 2.69 20.68
C LEU A 577 9.17 2.64 19.15
N THR A 578 9.83 1.63 18.57
CA THR A 578 10.10 1.59 17.12
C THR A 578 9.54 0.32 16.50
N ASP A 579 8.83 0.45 15.38
CA ASP A 579 8.36 -0.69 14.59
C ASP A 579 9.51 -1.23 13.73
N PHE A 580 10.25 -2.19 14.30
CA PHE A 580 11.41 -2.78 13.63
C PHE A 580 11.02 -3.72 12.49
N ASP A 581 9.89 -4.41 12.57
CA ASP A 581 9.38 -5.25 11.49
C ASP A 581 9.09 -4.39 10.25
N HIS A 582 8.35 -3.30 10.39
CA HIS A 582 8.08 -2.39 9.27
C HIS A 582 9.38 -1.74 8.74
N ILE A 583 10.34 -1.37 9.59
CA ILE A 583 11.60 -0.78 9.15
C ILE A 583 12.49 -1.79 8.42
N ILE A 584 12.68 -2.99 8.97
CA ILE A 584 13.64 -3.98 8.46
C ILE A 584 13.05 -4.81 7.32
N ILE A 585 11.75 -5.15 7.36
CA ILE A 585 11.12 -6.04 6.38
C ILE A 585 10.44 -5.23 5.26
N ASP A 586 9.69 -4.18 5.56
CA ASP A 586 9.00 -3.40 4.51
C ASP A 586 9.85 -2.31 3.88
N ASN A 587 10.87 -1.82 4.61
CA ASN A 587 11.70 -0.69 4.16
C ASN A 587 13.19 -1.05 4.04
N ILE A 588 13.55 -2.33 3.88
CA ILE A 588 14.93 -2.80 3.68
C ILE A 588 15.68 -2.04 2.57
N SER A 589 14.97 -1.63 1.52
CA SER A 589 15.50 -0.87 0.39
C SER A 589 15.91 0.57 0.69
N ARG A 590 15.65 1.06 1.91
CA ARG A 590 16.11 2.35 2.43
C ARG A 590 17.34 2.23 3.32
N LEU A 591 17.72 1.03 3.75
CA LEU A 591 18.93 0.80 4.53
C LEU A 591 20.18 0.92 3.62
N PRO A 592 21.34 1.35 4.15
CA PRO A 592 22.55 1.48 3.34
C PRO A 592 23.04 0.12 2.85
N VAL A 593 23.43 0.05 1.57
CA VAL A 593 23.94 -1.17 0.95
C VAL A 593 25.16 -1.73 1.71
N GLN A 594 26.09 -0.85 2.11
CA GLN A 594 27.26 -1.24 2.92
C GLN A 594 26.86 -1.78 4.30
N PHE A 595 25.92 -1.13 4.99
CA PHE A 595 25.45 -1.61 6.29
C PHE A 595 24.83 -3.02 6.19
N LEU A 596 24.01 -3.26 5.16
CA LEU A 596 23.43 -4.58 4.89
C LEU A 596 24.51 -5.63 4.60
N TYR A 597 25.51 -5.27 3.79
CA TYR A 597 26.66 -6.13 3.47
C TYR A 597 27.39 -6.62 4.72
N ASP A 598 27.67 -5.69 5.64
CA ASP A 598 28.36 -5.99 6.90
C ASP A 598 27.51 -6.89 7.81
N GLN A 599 26.19 -6.68 7.85
CA GLN A 599 25.28 -7.52 8.66
C GLN A 599 25.16 -8.95 8.12
N PHE A 600 25.26 -9.16 6.81
CA PHE A 600 25.12 -10.46 6.14
C PHE A 600 26.40 -11.31 6.11
N THR A 601 27.37 -11.02 6.97
CA THR A 601 28.66 -11.75 7.03
C THR A 601 28.53 -13.28 7.15
N ASP A 602 27.50 -13.80 7.82
CA ASP A 602 27.27 -15.26 7.97
C ASP A 602 26.23 -15.82 6.98
N CYS A 603 25.88 -15.08 5.93
CA CYS A 603 24.87 -15.46 4.95
C CYS A 603 25.33 -15.10 3.53
N GLU A 604 26.06 -16.03 2.90
CA GLU A 604 26.68 -15.86 1.58
C GLU A 604 25.65 -15.52 0.48
N GLU A 605 24.44 -16.10 0.55
CA GLU A 605 23.32 -15.80 -0.35
C GLU A 605 22.91 -14.33 -0.27
N ALA A 606 22.57 -13.83 0.93
CA ALA A 606 22.21 -12.43 1.13
C ALA A 606 23.36 -11.46 0.80
N ARG A 607 24.61 -11.87 1.09
CA ARG A 607 25.81 -11.09 0.76
C ARG A 607 25.98 -10.94 -0.76
N THR A 608 25.84 -12.03 -1.52
CA THR A 608 25.90 -12.03 -2.99
C THR A 608 24.82 -11.12 -3.59
N ILE A 609 23.60 -11.20 -3.05
CA ILE A 609 22.49 -10.34 -3.48
C ILE A 609 22.80 -8.84 -3.23
N VAL A 610 23.42 -8.51 -2.10
CA VAL A 610 23.84 -7.13 -1.78
C VAL A 610 24.99 -6.64 -2.67
N GLU A 611 25.93 -7.51 -3.07
CA GLU A 611 26.99 -7.16 -4.03
C GLU A 611 26.44 -6.88 -5.44
N GLU A 612 25.31 -7.49 -5.82
CA GLU A 612 24.62 -7.20 -7.09
C GLU A 612 23.85 -5.85 -7.05
N LEU A 613 23.46 -5.36 -5.86
CA LEU A 613 22.61 -4.17 -5.73
C LEU A 613 23.18 -2.90 -6.38
N PRO A 614 24.48 -2.52 -6.30
CA PRO A 614 24.95 -1.29 -6.93
C PRO A 614 24.78 -1.27 -8.45
N THR A 615 25.12 -2.39 -9.11
CA THR A 615 25.17 -2.53 -10.57
C THR A 615 23.83 -2.91 -11.19
N ALA A 616 22.91 -3.51 -10.42
CA ALA A 616 21.58 -3.91 -10.88
C ALA A 616 20.71 -2.74 -11.39
N ASP A 617 19.84 -3.02 -12.35
CA ASP A 617 18.84 -2.07 -12.85
C ASP A 617 17.66 -1.91 -11.86
N PHE A 618 16.70 -1.01 -12.14
CA PHE A 618 15.59 -0.76 -11.23
C PHE A 618 14.67 -1.98 -10.99
N ARG A 619 14.45 -2.83 -12.01
CA ARG A 619 13.60 -4.02 -11.84
C ARG A 619 14.33 -5.08 -11.03
N ARG A 620 15.58 -5.35 -11.38
CA ARG A 620 16.43 -6.31 -10.70
C ARG A 620 16.67 -5.89 -9.24
N LYS A 621 16.94 -4.62 -8.96
CA LYS A 621 16.98 -4.06 -7.59
C LYS A 621 15.72 -4.40 -6.79
N ARG A 622 14.53 -4.25 -7.39
CA ARG A 622 13.27 -4.60 -6.72
C ARG A 622 13.21 -6.10 -6.41
N GLU A 623 13.53 -6.97 -7.37
CA GLU A 623 13.57 -8.42 -7.17
C GLU A 623 14.59 -8.85 -6.10
N LEU A 624 15.77 -8.24 -6.10
CA LEU A 624 16.83 -8.48 -5.11
C LEU A 624 16.36 -8.05 -3.70
N TYR A 625 15.69 -6.91 -3.56
CA TYR A 625 15.15 -6.49 -2.26
C TYR A 625 13.99 -7.38 -1.76
N GLU A 626 13.15 -7.93 -2.63
CA GLU A 626 12.12 -8.92 -2.21
C GLU A 626 12.77 -10.26 -1.80
N GLN A 627 13.88 -10.66 -2.43
CA GLN A 627 14.69 -11.81 -1.99
C GLN A 627 15.32 -11.55 -0.62
N LEU A 628 15.99 -10.40 -0.41
CA LEU A 628 16.53 -10.02 0.89
C LEU A 628 15.46 -9.94 1.97
N LYS A 629 14.28 -9.39 1.66
CA LYS A 629 13.12 -9.37 2.56
C LYS A 629 12.74 -10.78 3.01
N THR A 630 12.71 -11.74 2.08
CA THR A 630 12.40 -13.14 2.37
C THR A 630 13.49 -13.75 3.28
N ILE A 631 14.76 -13.65 2.89
CA ILE A 631 15.90 -14.20 3.65
C ILE A 631 15.97 -13.61 5.08
N VAL A 632 15.74 -12.31 5.25
CA VAL A 632 15.76 -11.66 6.57
C VAL A 632 14.53 -12.01 7.41
N SER A 633 13.36 -12.21 6.79
CA SER A 633 12.15 -12.68 7.48
C SER A 633 12.31 -14.11 8.02
N ASP A 634 12.86 -15.01 7.19
CA ASP A 634 13.04 -16.42 7.53
C ASP A 634 14.24 -16.66 8.47
N ASN A 635 15.16 -15.70 8.58
CA ASN A 635 16.36 -15.79 9.41
C ASN A 635 16.32 -14.81 10.60
N SER A 636 15.72 -15.26 11.71
CA SER A 636 15.59 -14.46 12.94
C SER A 636 16.93 -13.96 13.51
N ARG A 637 18.06 -14.63 13.23
CA ARG A 637 19.39 -14.16 13.67
C ARG A 637 19.85 -12.94 12.90
N LEU A 638 19.62 -12.89 11.59
CA LEU A 638 19.91 -11.72 10.76
C LEU A 638 18.99 -10.55 11.11
N PHE A 639 17.69 -10.82 11.31
CA PHE A 639 16.75 -9.80 11.76
C PHE A 639 17.17 -9.16 13.09
N ILE A 640 17.45 -9.98 14.13
CA ILE A 640 17.87 -9.49 15.45
C ILE A 640 19.20 -8.72 15.37
N ARG A 641 20.13 -9.12 14.50
CA ARG A 641 21.39 -8.39 14.26
C ARG A 641 21.15 -6.98 13.71
N ILE A 642 20.36 -6.86 12.64
CA ILE A 642 19.98 -5.56 12.06
C ILE A 642 19.23 -4.72 13.11
N GLN A 643 18.28 -5.34 13.83
CA GLN A 643 17.49 -4.70 14.87
C GLN A 643 18.36 -4.11 15.99
N ASN A 644 19.38 -4.84 16.44
CA ASN A 644 20.27 -4.38 17.50
C ASN A 644 21.15 -3.22 17.03
N ARG A 645 21.69 -3.25 15.81
CA ARG A 645 22.42 -2.10 15.24
C ARG A 645 21.53 -0.86 15.08
N LEU A 646 20.27 -1.04 14.68
CA LEU A 646 19.30 0.06 14.67
C LEU A 646 19.03 0.61 16.07
N LYS A 647 18.88 -0.25 17.10
CA LYS A 647 18.75 0.18 18.50
C LYS A 647 19.97 0.97 18.99
N ASP A 648 21.18 0.50 18.71
CA ASP A 648 22.43 1.20 19.07
C ASP A 648 22.45 2.62 18.48
N SER A 649 22.11 2.72 17.19
CA SER A 649 22.05 3.99 16.45
C SER A 649 20.96 4.92 16.98
N ILE A 650 19.79 4.40 17.33
CA ILE A 650 18.70 5.16 17.95
C ILE A 650 19.10 5.70 19.32
N GLU A 651 19.80 4.91 20.15
CA GLU A 651 20.31 5.38 21.44
C GLU A 651 21.42 6.43 21.29
N LEU A 652 22.27 6.32 20.25
CA LEU A 652 23.22 7.38 19.90
C LEU A 652 22.50 8.67 19.45
N ALA A 653 21.47 8.55 18.61
CA ALA A 653 20.66 9.68 18.18
C ALA A 653 19.98 10.40 19.36
N LYS A 654 19.37 9.64 20.29
CA LYS A 654 18.79 10.18 21.54
C LYS A 654 19.83 10.92 22.39
N LYS A 655 21.05 10.38 22.53
CA LYS A 655 22.18 11.04 23.24
C LYS A 655 22.65 12.33 22.55
N ARG A 656 22.55 12.42 21.22
CA ARG A 656 22.89 13.64 20.47
C ARG A 656 21.81 14.71 20.66
N VAL A 657 20.54 14.33 20.53
CA VAL A 657 19.38 15.24 20.68
C VAL A 657 19.27 15.81 22.09
N SER A 658 19.55 15.02 23.13
CA SER A 658 19.55 15.53 24.51
C SER A 658 20.68 16.54 24.81
N ARG A 659 21.70 16.63 23.94
CA ARG A 659 22.78 17.64 24.00
C ARG A 659 22.54 18.82 23.06
N ASN A 660 21.88 18.59 21.93
CA ASN A 660 21.57 19.60 20.93
C ASN A 660 20.14 19.42 20.40
N TYR A 661 19.25 20.32 20.84
CA TYR A 661 17.83 20.31 20.44
C TYR A 661 17.62 20.45 18.92
N LYS A 662 18.60 20.97 18.18
CA LYS A 662 18.56 21.09 16.70
C LYS A 662 18.89 19.78 15.98
N THR A 663 19.33 18.73 16.67
CA THR A 663 19.66 17.44 16.04
C THR A 663 18.42 16.69 15.54
N ALA A 664 17.27 16.87 16.20
CA ALA A 664 16.00 16.38 15.70
C ALA A 664 15.44 17.39 14.70
N ILE A 665 15.17 16.96 13.46
CA ILE A 665 14.67 17.84 12.40
C ILE A 665 13.15 17.67 12.26
N PRO A 666 12.33 18.72 12.37
CA PRO A 666 10.89 18.62 12.16
C PRO A 666 10.55 18.44 10.68
N SER A 667 9.56 17.60 10.41
CA SER A 667 8.98 17.38 9.08
C SER A 667 7.46 17.33 9.15
N TYR A 668 6.82 17.48 7.99
CA TYR A 668 5.36 17.46 7.87
C TYR A 668 4.95 16.39 6.87
N TYR A 669 4.10 15.45 7.29
CA TYR A 669 3.65 14.36 6.42
C TYR A 669 2.29 14.68 5.78
N PRO A 670 2.22 15.03 4.48
CA PRO A 670 1.01 15.63 3.90
C PRO A 670 -0.21 14.71 3.92
N LYS A 671 -0.03 13.40 3.76
CA LYS A 671 -1.13 12.43 3.72
C LYS A 671 -1.91 12.35 5.04
N ARG A 672 -1.22 12.34 6.19
CA ARG A 672 -1.86 12.29 7.52
C ARG A 672 -2.10 13.67 8.15
N ASN A 673 -1.61 14.76 7.54
CA ASN A 673 -1.66 16.12 8.10
C ASN A 673 -0.87 16.30 9.39
N THR A 674 0.03 15.37 9.71
CA THR A 674 0.73 15.34 11.00
C THR A 674 2.11 15.97 10.89
N MET A 675 2.52 16.63 11.97
CA MET A 675 3.91 16.88 12.25
C MET A 675 4.60 15.58 12.67
N SER A 676 5.86 15.45 12.30
CA SER A 676 6.75 14.37 12.68
C SER A 676 8.12 14.98 13.01
N LEU A 677 8.97 14.26 13.73
CA LEU A 677 10.38 14.62 13.94
C LEU A 677 11.25 13.55 13.29
N MET A 678 12.48 13.90 12.93
CA MET A 678 13.43 13.00 12.29
C MET A 678 14.72 12.94 13.09
N LEU A 679 15.11 11.73 13.46
CA LEU A 679 16.34 11.44 14.20
C LEU A 679 17.42 10.89 13.24
N PRO A 680 18.63 11.46 13.21
CA PRO A 680 19.70 10.96 12.36
C PRO A 680 20.22 9.62 12.88
N LEU A 681 20.19 8.58 12.04
CA LEU A 681 20.77 7.28 12.33
C LEU A 681 22.09 7.11 11.59
N CYS A 682 23.15 6.91 12.37
CA CYS A 682 24.50 6.57 11.95
C CYS A 682 24.66 5.04 12.07
N LEU A 683 24.84 4.35 10.94
CA LEU A 683 24.83 2.88 10.84
C LEU A 683 26.15 2.31 10.33
N THR A 684 26.78 2.97 9.35
CA THR A 684 28.05 2.58 8.74
C THR A 684 29.25 3.20 9.48
N ASP A 685 29.19 4.50 9.68
CA ASP A 685 30.11 5.32 10.47
C ASP A 685 29.39 5.87 11.71
N GLU A 686 30.11 6.28 12.77
CA GLU A 686 29.49 6.87 13.96
C GLU A 686 29.21 8.37 13.82
N GLU A 687 29.99 9.10 13.03
CA GLU A 687 29.85 10.56 12.89
C GLU A 687 28.78 10.91 11.86
N THR A 688 28.83 10.25 10.70
CA THR A 688 28.03 10.52 9.50
C THR A 688 26.66 9.86 9.57
N PRO A 689 25.53 10.60 9.40
CA PRO A 689 24.21 9.98 9.31
C PRO A 689 24.04 9.29 7.96
N ASP A 690 23.43 8.11 7.95
CA ASP A 690 23.10 7.35 6.74
C ASP A 690 21.62 7.54 6.33
N ILE A 691 20.73 7.53 7.33
CA ILE A 691 19.27 7.56 7.18
C ILE A 691 18.64 8.37 8.32
N ALA A 692 17.36 8.71 8.19
CA ALA A 692 16.59 9.40 9.22
C ALA A 692 15.43 8.53 9.73
N LEU A 693 15.32 8.33 11.04
CA LEU A 693 14.16 7.70 11.67
C LEU A 693 13.05 8.74 11.86
N VAL A 694 11.89 8.52 11.25
CA VAL A 694 10.69 9.34 11.47
C VAL A 694 10.02 8.92 12.76
N VAL A 695 9.91 9.84 13.71
CA VAL A 695 9.25 9.64 15.00
C VAL A 695 8.04 10.56 15.14
N GLU A 696 6.96 10.03 15.69
CA GLU A 696 5.70 10.77 15.91
C GLU A 696 5.22 10.62 17.34
N GLN A 697 4.73 11.70 17.93
CA GLN A 697 4.17 11.66 19.27
C GLN A 697 2.79 11.00 19.24
N THR A 698 2.61 9.97 20.06
CA THR A 698 1.33 9.27 20.28
C THR A 698 0.42 10.07 21.20
N GLU A 699 -0.88 9.77 21.20
CA GLU A 699 -1.87 10.36 22.13
C GLU A 699 -1.51 10.13 23.61
N ALA A 700 -0.87 8.99 23.91
CA ALA A 700 -0.37 8.66 25.25
C ALA A 700 0.90 9.45 25.64
N GLY A 701 1.46 10.25 24.74
CA GLY A 701 2.62 11.11 24.97
C GLY A 701 3.97 10.50 24.60
N ASN A 702 4.10 9.19 24.42
CA ASN A 702 5.36 8.56 23.96
C ASN A 702 5.59 8.79 22.46
N TYR A 703 6.84 8.68 22.00
CA TYR A 703 7.16 8.66 20.57
C TYR A 703 7.07 7.25 19.98
N GLN A 704 6.53 7.16 18.77
CA GLN A 704 6.58 5.98 17.92
C GLN A 704 7.51 6.26 16.73
N GLY A 705 8.56 5.46 16.57
CA GLY A 705 9.35 5.34 15.35
C GLY A 705 8.52 4.62 14.28
N GLN A 706 8.08 5.38 13.28
CA GLN A 706 7.13 4.95 12.26
C GLN A 706 7.81 4.27 11.08
N THR A 707 8.91 4.84 10.58
CA THR A 707 9.63 4.36 9.39
C THR A 707 10.99 5.06 9.29
N ILE A 708 11.85 4.62 8.38
CA ILE A 708 13.11 5.30 8.03
C ILE A 708 13.00 5.98 6.67
N LEU A 709 13.69 7.10 6.48
CA LEU A 709 13.83 7.81 5.20
C LEU A 709 15.30 7.87 4.78
N THR A 710 15.55 7.87 3.48
CA THR A 710 16.89 8.23 2.97
C THR A 710 17.11 9.74 3.17
N LEU A 711 18.37 10.20 3.29
CA LEU A 711 18.65 11.63 3.51
C LEU A 711 18.01 12.57 2.47
N PRO A 712 17.98 12.24 1.15
CA PRO A 712 17.27 13.07 0.17
C PRO A 712 15.76 13.17 0.43
N GLN A 713 15.11 12.10 0.90
CA GLN A 713 13.70 12.13 1.27
C GLN A 713 13.48 12.99 2.53
N ALA A 714 14.32 12.79 3.54
CA ALA A 714 14.27 13.57 4.78
C ALA A 714 14.49 15.08 4.53
N TYR A 715 15.40 15.45 3.62
CA TYR A 715 15.62 16.84 3.23
C TYR A 715 14.35 17.45 2.61
N VAL A 716 13.72 16.77 1.65
CA VAL A 716 12.49 17.26 1.00
C VAL A 716 11.35 17.43 2.02
N ASP A 717 11.14 16.46 2.90
CA ASP A 717 10.06 16.49 3.90
C ASP A 717 10.28 17.57 4.98
N ALA A 718 11.54 17.86 5.34
CA ALA A 718 11.89 18.94 6.27
C ALA A 718 11.84 20.32 5.61
N ARG A 719 12.28 20.45 4.34
CA ARG A 719 12.34 21.72 3.62
C ARG A 719 10.96 22.36 3.42
N LEU A 720 9.88 21.59 3.53
CA LEU A 720 8.51 22.11 3.60
C LEU A 720 8.31 23.14 4.73
N LEU A 721 9.02 23.01 5.85
CA LEU A 721 8.87 23.89 7.01
C LEU A 721 9.83 25.08 6.96
N CYS A 722 11.11 24.83 6.70
CA CYS A 722 12.16 25.86 6.69
C CYS A 722 13.39 25.41 5.89
N GLN A 723 14.22 26.38 5.50
CA GLN A 723 15.60 26.12 5.06
C GLN A 723 16.42 25.60 6.25
N LEU A 724 17.21 24.54 6.05
CA LEU A 724 17.89 23.83 7.15
C LEU A 724 19.24 24.43 7.57
N ASN A 725 19.80 25.34 6.77
CA ASN A 725 21.12 25.91 7.02
C ASN A 725 21.04 27.21 7.83
N SER A 726 21.86 27.33 8.87
CA SER A 726 21.97 28.53 9.71
C SER A 726 23.13 29.39 9.26
N GLU A 727 22.87 30.42 8.45
CA GLU A 727 23.95 31.13 7.73
C GLU A 727 24.64 32.27 8.49
N TRP A 728 24.07 32.77 9.58
CA TRP A 728 24.48 34.04 10.19
C TRP A 728 25.48 33.92 11.35
N LEU A 729 25.43 32.85 12.14
CA LEU A 729 26.28 32.64 13.31
C LEU A 729 27.18 31.41 13.11
N THR A 730 28.33 31.62 12.49
CA THR A 730 29.34 30.58 12.23
C THR A 730 30.72 31.13 12.57
N THR A 731 31.54 30.38 13.30
CA THR A 731 32.87 30.84 13.74
C THR A 731 33.78 31.26 12.58
N SER A 732 33.66 30.63 11.41
CA SER A 732 34.39 31.00 10.18
C SER A 732 33.97 32.34 9.55
N LYS A 733 32.85 32.93 10.00
CA LYS A 733 32.34 34.24 9.55
C LYS A 733 32.45 35.33 10.64
N ILE A 734 32.92 34.98 11.84
CA ILE A 734 33.00 35.89 12.99
C ILE A 734 34.47 36.22 13.23
N ASN A 735 34.84 37.47 13.01
CA ASN A 735 36.17 37.98 13.35
C ASN A 735 36.19 38.36 14.84
N SER A 736 37.15 37.84 15.62
CA SER A 736 37.31 38.22 17.03
C SER A 736 37.88 39.62 17.20
N ASP A 737 38.64 40.08 16.22
CA ASP A 737 39.58 41.19 16.35
C ASP A 737 38.92 42.57 16.10
N GLU A 738 37.59 42.58 15.90
CA GLU A 738 36.78 43.80 15.71
C GLU A 738 36.17 44.35 17.01
N ASN A 739 36.42 43.71 18.17
CA ASN A 739 35.79 44.07 19.46
C ASN A 739 36.65 44.94 20.41
N ASP A 740 37.90 45.27 20.06
CA ASP A 740 38.83 45.94 20.97
C ASP A 740 38.55 47.46 21.21
N GLU A 741 37.62 48.08 20.47
CA GLU A 741 37.25 49.50 20.65
C GLU A 741 36.01 49.74 21.55
N ALA A 742 35.35 48.69 22.08
CA ALA A 742 34.00 48.81 22.68
C ALA A 742 33.86 48.37 24.16
N THR A 743 34.96 48.29 24.93
CA THR A 743 34.94 47.71 26.30
C THR A 743 35.15 48.67 27.48
N GLU A 744 35.15 49.99 27.30
CA GLU A 744 35.30 50.94 28.43
C GLU A 744 34.01 51.29 29.20
N ASP A 745 32.81 51.12 28.63
CA ASP A 745 31.56 51.73 29.14
C ASP A 745 30.56 50.80 29.86
N ILE A 746 31.00 49.69 30.49
CA ILE A 746 30.11 48.82 31.30
C ILE A 746 30.69 48.47 32.68
N THR A 747 31.06 49.49 33.47
CA THR A 747 31.25 49.34 34.94
C THR A 747 30.77 50.54 35.78
N THR A 748 29.65 51.18 35.43
CA THR A 748 28.93 52.10 36.34
C THR A 748 27.40 52.04 36.19
N GLU A 749 26.75 51.18 36.98
CA GLU A 749 25.61 51.51 37.88
C GLU A 749 25.23 50.30 38.76
#